data_AF-A0A817UIH6-F1
#
_entry.id   AF-A0A817UIH6-F1
#
_cell.length_a   1.000
_cell.length_b   1.000
_cell.length_c   1.000
_cell.angle_alpha   90.00
_cell.angle_beta   90.00
_cell.angle_gamma   90.00
#
_symmetry.space_group_name_H-M   'P 1'
#
loop_
_entity.id
_entity.type
_entity.pdbx_description
1 polymer ?
#
loop_
_entity_poly.entity_id
_entity_poly.type
_entity_poly.pdbx_seq_one_letter_code
_entity_poly.pdbx_strand_id
1 'polypeptide(L)'
;IDAISHIKKKSGLPDLPNPKQLEFVSSFDYHMNVEGIEEFLTEFKREAYGDRDVVTVGEANGVSADQAVNWVDEEKGKFNMIFQFEATNLWEKSLGSLNVLAYKRIMTRWQKSLEKTGWNAVFLENHDKPRIISTWGNDKEYWRDCATSFATVYMLMMGTPFIYEGQEIGMTNVRFPSISDYPDVAARNFYNLELAKGIDHNELMEIIYMTGRDNARTPMQWDDSLNAGFSTAQQTWIGINPNYVHINVAQQEKDEHSILNFYKRLTRFRKENDIFIYGIYDLILSSHNQIYGYTRTSDTKRAYVLTNLTDRVAQFTLYQGLSSSQLVLTNLLEPIPEHKDEKSFKFHPYEIRVYIIDYKKEELHHLQEKKHAIDQSKNIQSTLSTETKREDDTSESLTKRQKLEQTSHNLLLQSEQNQNDIISALTQATAKTLSEIETSKQQTKHKSTSVAIDQEKVISPDSLEIDLENEPIYKKREGQRSLVLNLGLPDLPNPKQLEFVSSFDYHMNVEGIEEFLTEFKRETYGDRDVVTVGEANGVGADQAVDWVDEEKGKFNMIFQFEATNLWEKTLGSLDVLAFKRIMTRWQKSLEKIGWNAVFLENHDKPRIVSTWGNDKEYWRDCATSFATVYMLMMGTPFIYQGQEIGMTNVRFPSITDYPDVAARNFYNLELAKGIDHNELMQIIYITGRDNARTPMQWDVSLNAGFSEAQQAWIGVNPNYVRINVGQQEKDENSVLNYYKRLIRLRKENDIFIYGIYDLILSNHKQIFGYTRTSDTKRAFVLTNLTDRVAQFTLYQGLSSSQLVLTNSLEPIPEHKEEKSFKFHPYEIRVYIIDHKKKEPHRHQKKKHAIDQSENIQSTLSIGTQEKDDTSQSLTKQQKAALQKLEQMSHNPLYQSEQSEKDIISALAEATTKASSEIETSKQQTRNKPTSVEIDQENVVPADSSEIDLDNEPIHKKRERQRSLVLNLENLIPVVQDDPSSSDQRRRSFSTAISQVSTKPSFKGRHADSSDEEDDDEKTTTSTNEIEDESTDLSGKDIDYSVLYDDTVEDFSYTSAREQAQKRILRDQQEVMLQQANEQE
;
A
#
# COMPACT_ATOMS: atom_id res chain seq x y z
N ILE A 1 3.09 6.43 0.55
CA ILE A 1 1.95 5.91 -0.26
C ILE A 1 2.54 5.29 -1.49
N ASP A 2 2.52 3.97 -1.53
CA ASP A 2 3.09 3.14 -2.58
C ASP A 2 2.36 3.34 -3.92
N ALA A 3 3.06 3.10 -5.03
CA ALA A 3 2.55 3.01 -6.40
C ALA A 3 1.64 4.18 -6.87
N ILE A 4 1.72 5.37 -6.27
CA ILE A 4 0.70 6.42 -6.45
C ILE A 4 0.71 7.02 -7.87
N SER A 5 1.84 6.98 -8.59
CA SER A 5 1.89 7.32 -10.01
C SER A 5 1.14 6.35 -10.93
N HIS A 6 0.58 5.26 -10.39
CA HIS A 6 -0.23 4.28 -11.12
C HIS A 6 -1.75 4.37 -10.86
N ILE A 7 -2.21 5.40 -10.13
CA ILE A 7 -3.64 5.63 -9.87
C ILE A 7 -4.45 5.84 -11.17
N LYS A 8 -3.87 6.55 -12.16
CA LYS A 8 -4.46 6.77 -13.49
C LYS A 8 -3.96 5.72 -14.49
N LYS A 9 -4.85 5.27 -15.37
CA LYS A 9 -4.60 4.34 -16.47
C LYS A 9 -5.15 4.92 -17.77
N LYS A 10 -4.53 4.60 -18.90
CA LYS A 10 -4.97 5.06 -20.23
C LYS A 10 -6.36 4.52 -20.55
N SER A 11 -7.25 5.39 -21.04
CA SER A 11 -8.64 5.03 -21.32
C SER A 11 -8.73 3.92 -22.36
N GLY A 12 -9.63 2.95 -22.13
CA GLY A 12 -9.82 1.78 -22.99
C GLY A 12 -8.79 0.65 -22.83
N LEU A 13 -7.74 0.83 -22.02
CA LEU A 13 -6.65 -0.14 -21.83
C LEU A 13 -6.08 -0.73 -23.15
N PRO A 14 -5.72 0.11 -24.15
CA PRO A 14 -5.27 -0.36 -25.46
C PRO A 14 -3.90 -1.06 -25.40
N ASP A 15 -3.65 -1.96 -26.34
CA ASP A 15 -2.34 -2.59 -26.53
C ASP A 15 -1.22 -1.57 -26.78
N LEU A 16 -0.03 -1.89 -26.27
CA LEU A 16 1.19 -1.11 -26.51
C LEU A 16 1.87 -1.48 -27.83
N PRO A 17 2.55 -0.55 -28.51
CA PRO A 17 3.34 -0.86 -29.69
C PRO A 17 4.42 -1.90 -29.38
N ASN A 18 4.47 -2.98 -30.16
CA ASN A 18 5.49 -4.02 -30.05
C ASN A 18 6.43 -4.02 -31.28
N PRO A 19 7.22 -2.96 -31.53
CA PRO A 19 8.09 -2.87 -32.71
C PRO A 19 9.24 -3.89 -32.69
N LYS A 20 9.65 -4.32 -31.50
CA LYS A 20 10.71 -5.33 -31.28
C LYS A 20 10.20 -6.78 -31.37
N GLN A 21 8.89 -7.00 -31.59
CA GLN A 21 8.24 -8.32 -31.66
C GLN A 21 8.57 -9.24 -30.46
N LEU A 22 8.60 -8.66 -29.26
CA LEU A 22 8.81 -9.35 -28.00
C LEU A 22 7.60 -10.21 -27.64
N GLU A 23 7.80 -11.26 -26.84
CA GLU A 23 6.70 -12.12 -26.34
C GLU A 23 5.72 -11.33 -25.45
N PHE A 24 6.25 -10.35 -24.69
CA PHE A 24 5.51 -9.42 -23.85
C PHE A 24 6.12 -8.01 -23.99
N VAL A 25 5.34 -6.96 -23.74
CA VAL A 25 5.78 -5.56 -23.70
C VAL A 25 5.48 -4.98 -22.32
N SER A 26 6.43 -4.23 -21.76
CA SER A 26 6.29 -3.56 -20.45
C SER A 26 5.13 -2.57 -20.45
N SER A 27 4.18 -2.69 -19.52
CA SER A 27 2.92 -1.93 -19.56
C SER A 27 3.01 -0.48 -19.09
N PHE A 28 4.15 -0.08 -18.50
CA PHE A 28 4.27 1.15 -17.71
C PHE A 28 3.81 2.42 -18.43
N ASP A 29 4.15 2.63 -19.69
CA ASP A 29 3.80 3.82 -20.48
C ASP A 29 2.30 4.18 -20.45
N TYR A 30 1.41 3.19 -20.27
CA TYR A 30 -0.05 3.39 -20.26
C TYR A 30 -0.66 3.41 -18.85
N HIS A 31 0.16 3.31 -17.79
CA HIS A 31 -0.30 3.45 -16.40
C HIS A 31 0.72 4.06 -15.44
N MET A 32 1.80 4.69 -15.89
CA MET A 32 2.82 5.33 -15.04
C MET A 32 2.89 6.82 -15.36
N ASN A 33 2.50 7.67 -14.39
CA ASN A 33 2.53 9.13 -14.50
C ASN A 33 1.86 9.68 -15.79
N VAL A 34 0.74 9.07 -16.19
CA VAL A 34 0.05 9.38 -17.45
C VAL A 34 -0.76 10.68 -17.39
N GLU A 35 -1.04 11.26 -18.56
CA GLU A 35 -1.83 12.49 -18.69
C GLU A 35 -3.18 12.42 -17.94
N GLY A 36 -3.53 13.51 -17.26
CA GLY A 36 -4.73 13.62 -16.42
C GLY A 36 -4.62 13.01 -15.03
N ILE A 37 -3.46 12.48 -14.61
CA ILE A 37 -3.24 11.98 -13.25
C ILE A 37 -3.45 13.05 -12.17
N GLU A 38 -3.10 14.31 -12.46
CA GLU A 38 -3.20 15.46 -11.56
C GLU A 38 -4.61 15.68 -10.95
N GLU A 39 -5.67 15.35 -11.67
CA GLU A 39 -7.06 15.41 -11.18
C GLU A 39 -7.27 14.44 -10.01
N PHE A 40 -6.82 13.19 -10.19
CA PHE A 40 -6.91 12.11 -9.20
C PHE A 40 -6.01 12.39 -7.98
N LEU A 41 -4.83 12.98 -8.19
CA LEU A 41 -3.95 13.37 -7.09
C LEU A 41 -4.51 14.56 -6.30
N THR A 42 -5.18 15.50 -6.96
CA THR A 42 -5.80 16.68 -6.32
C THR A 42 -7.05 16.28 -5.53
N GLU A 43 -7.88 15.39 -6.08
CA GLU A 43 -8.94 14.71 -5.34
C GLU A 43 -8.37 13.94 -4.14
N PHE A 44 -7.32 13.14 -4.35
CA PHE A 44 -6.71 12.36 -3.29
C PHE A 44 -6.16 13.23 -2.16
N LYS A 45 -5.47 14.35 -2.45
CA LYS A 45 -5.06 15.34 -1.42
C LYS A 45 -6.28 15.84 -0.65
N ARG A 46 -7.31 16.33 -1.35
CA ARG A 46 -8.51 16.92 -0.76
C ARG A 46 -9.26 15.94 0.14
N GLU A 47 -9.48 14.71 -0.31
CA GLU A 47 -10.28 13.72 0.40
C GLU A 47 -9.48 12.94 1.46
N ALA A 48 -8.22 12.57 1.21
CA ALA A 48 -7.46 11.78 2.18
C ALA A 48 -7.04 12.62 3.40
N TYR A 49 -6.14 13.58 3.23
CA TYR A 49 -5.54 14.37 4.32
C TYR A 49 -6.00 15.82 4.38
N GLY A 50 -6.30 16.48 3.25
CA GLY A 50 -6.72 17.87 3.22
C GLY A 50 -5.71 18.79 3.92
N ASP A 51 -6.20 19.58 4.88
CA ASP A 51 -5.41 20.53 5.66
C ASP A 51 -4.88 19.94 7.00
N ARG A 52 -4.83 18.61 7.16
CA ARG A 52 -4.29 17.95 8.36
C ARG A 52 -2.76 18.13 8.44
N ASP A 53 -2.26 18.32 9.66
CA ASP A 53 -0.82 18.33 9.99
C ASP A 53 -0.25 16.89 9.96
N VAL A 54 0.04 16.40 8.74
CA VAL A 54 0.61 15.07 8.49
C VAL A 54 1.71 15.12 7.43
N VAL A 55 2.79 14.37 7.64
CA VAL A 55 3.87 14.24 6.65
C VAL A 55 3.47 13.20 5.61
N THR A 56 3.37 13.62 4.35
CA THR A 56 2.97 12.79 3.22
C THR A 56 4.13 12.54 2.25
N VAL A 57 4.35 11.26 1.92
CA VAL A 57 5.37 10.82 0.95
C VAL A 57 4.69 9.94 -0.09
N GLY A 58 4.80 10.30 -1.38
CA GLY A 58 4.33 9.48 -2.49
C GLY A 58 5.45 8.68 -3.15
N GLU A 59 5.21 7.43 -3.54
CA GLU A 59 6.10 6.69 -4.43
C GLU A 59 5.74 6.98 -5.89
N ALA A 60 6.61 7.72 -6.58
CA ALA A 60 6.27 8.44 -7.80
C ALA A 60 7.14 7.98 -8.98
N ASN A 61 7.07 6.68 -9.30
CA ASN A 61 7.77 6.13 -10.46
C ASN A 61 7.30 6.79 -11.77
N GLY A 62 8.24 7.08 -12.68
CA GLY A 62 8.00 7.81 -13.93
C GLY A 62 7.78 9.33 -13.80
N VAL A 63 7.90 9.93 -12.60
CA VAL A 63 7.90 11.40 -12.44
C VAL A 63 9.31 11.93 -12.65
N SER A 64 9.48 12.87 -13.59
CA SER A 64 10.76 13.53 -13.83
C SER A 64 11.02 14.68 -12.87
N ALA A 65 12.30 15.06 -12.70
CA ALA A 65 12.69 16.22 -11.88
C ALA A 65 11.93 17.52 -12.23
N ASP A 66 11.60 17.73 -13.51
CA ASP A 66 10.91 18.94 -13.99
C ASP A 66 9.39 18.88 -13.73
N GLN A 67 8.81 17.67 -13.65
CA GLN A 67 7.42 17.45 -13.24
C GLN A 67 7.24 17.48 -11.72
N ALA A 68 8.29 17.18 -10.95
CA ALA A 68 8.25 17.01 -9.50
C ALA A 68 7.67 18.21 -8.75
N VAL A 69 7.83 19.43 -9.25
CA VAL A 69 7.23 20.65 -8.67
C VAL A 69 5.70 20.51 -8.58
N ASN A 70 5.03 19.98 -9.62
CA ASN A 70 3.58 19.76 -9.57
C ASN A 70 3.16 18.78 -8.46
N TRP A 71 4.07 17.89 -8.06
CA TRP A 71 3.83 16.87 -7.04
C TRP A 71 4.13 17.36 -5.62
N VAL A 72 5.16 18.19 -5.41
CA VAL A 72 5.66 18.56 -4.06
C VAL A 72 5.86 20.06 -3.79
N ASP A 73 5.34 20.95 -4.64
CA ASP A 73 5.29 22.40 -4.38
C ASP A 73 4.53 22.74 -3.08
N GLU A 74 5.02 23.70 -2.30
CA GLU A 74 4.45 24.03 -0.98
C GLU A 74 2.97 24.50 -1.04
N GLU A 75 2.58 25.21 -2.10
CA GLU A 75 1.18 25.66 -2.29
C GLU A 75 0.35 24.64 -3.09
N LYS A 76 0.90 24.13 -4.20
CA LYS A 76 0.18 23.44 -5.29
C LYS A 76 0.51 21.96 -5.40
N GLY A 77 1.52 21.50 -4.66
CA GLY A 77 1.90 20.10 -4.55
C GLY A 77 0.80 19.27 -3.90
N LYS A 78 0.80 17.98 -4.21
CA LYS A 78 -0.11 17.01 -3.62
C LYS A 78 0.52 16.39 -2.37
N PHE A 79 1.79 16.01 -2.44
CA PHE A 79 2.55 15.44 -1.33
C PHE A 79 3.54 16.45 -0.76
N ASN A 80 4.04 16.23 0.46
CA ASN A 80 5.18 17.01 0.96
C ASN A 80 6.50 16.57 0.29
N MET A 81 6.60 15.28 -0.08
CA MET A 81 7.77 14.65 -0.70
C MET A 81 7.35 13.53 -1.66
N ILE A 82 8.23 13.18 -2.60
CA ILE A 82 8.10 11.96 -3.42
C ILE A 82 9.41 11.18 -3.48
N PHE A 83 9.31 9.84 -3.45
CA PHE A 83 10.41 8.96 -3.86
C PHE A 83 10.45 8.89 -5.39
N GLN A 84 11.64 9.16 -5.95
CA GLN A 84 11.94 9.18 -7.37
C GLN A 84 12.93 8.06 -7.74
N PHE A 85 12.86 7.59 -8.98
CA PHE A 85 13.60 6.41 -9.42
C PHE A 85 14.66 6.69 -10.50
N GLU A 86 14.80 7.94 -11.00
CA GLU A 86 15.81 8.29 -12.01
C GLU A 86 17.21 7.83 -11.61
N ALA A 87 17.59 8.04 -10.34
CA ALA A 87 18.89 7.60 -9.82
C ALA A 87 18.99 6.08 -9.69
N THR A 88 17.88 5.39 -9.37
CA THR A 88 17.86 3.93 -9.20
C THR A 88 17.99 3.18 -10.53
N ASN A 89 17.54 3.79 -11.64
CA ASN A 89 17.65 3.23 -13.00
C ASN A 89 19.11 3.15 -13.49
N LEU A 90 20.07 3.73 -12.75
CA LEU A 90 21.50 3.51 -13.01
C LEU A 90 21.98 2.11 -12.57
N TRP A 91 21.30 1.42 -11.63
CA TRP A 91 21.67 0.03 -11.27
C TRP A 91 21.48 -0.93 -12.45
N GLU A 92 20.44 -0.71 -13.27
CA GLU A 92 20.17 -1.51 -14.47
C GLU A 92 21.18 -1.23 -15.59
N LYS A 93 21.67 0.01 -15.69
CA LYS A 93 22.55 0.45 -16.79
C LYS A 93 24.03 0.22 -16.50
N SER A 94 24.45 0.16 -15.23
CA SER A 94 25.83 -0.10 -14.82
C SER A 94 25.93 -1.02 -13.60
N LEU A 95 26.15 -2.31 -13.87
CA LEU A 95 26.52 -3.33 -12.88
C LEU A 95 28.03 -3.24 -12.56
N GLY A 96 28.37 -3.27 -11.28
CA GLY A 96 29.75 -3.37 -10.80
C GLY A 96 30.55 -2.07 -10.74
N SER A 97 30.00 -0.92 -11.15
CA SER A 97 30.58 0.41 -10.87
C SER A 97 29.58 1.55 -11.11
N LEU A 98 29.69 2.65 -10.34
CA LEU A 98 28.86 3.84 -10.49
C LEU A 98 29.34 4.76 -11.63
N ASN A 99 28.43 5.11 -12.55
CA ASN A 99 28.62 6.27 -13.42
C ASN A 99 28.40 7.59 -12.65
N VAL A 100 29.47 8.09 -12.01
CA VAL A 100 29.47 9.32 -11.20
C VAL A 100 28.96 10.55 -11.98
N LEU A 101 29.21 10.63 -13.29
CA LEU A 101 28.75 11.75 -14.12
C LEU A 101 27.23 11.72 -14.37
N ALA A 102 26.65 10.53 -14.59
CA ALA A 102 25.21 10.37 -14.70
C ALA A 102 24.51 10.66 -13.36
N TYR A 103 25.04 10.10 -12.27
CA TYR A 103 24.52 10.31 -10.92
C TYR A 103 24.54 11.79 -10.50
N LYS A 104 25.64 12.51 -10.77
CA LYS A 104 25.72 13.98 -10.62
C LYS A 104 24.62 14.73 -11.35
N ARG A 105 24.35 14.39 -12.62
CA ARG A 105 23.36 15.09 -13.46
C ARG A 105 21.96 14.90 -12.88
N ILE A 106 21.60 13.67 -12.52
CA ILE A 106 20.30 13.33 -11.93
C ILE A 106 20.12 14.03 -10.58
N MET A 107 21.04 13.83 -9.62
CA MET A 107 20.90 14.44 -8.30
C MET A 107 20.94 15.97 -8.35
N THR A 108 21.69 16.57 -9.30
CA THR A 108 21.69 18.02 -9.52
C THR A 108 20.39 18.54 -10.12
N ARG A 109 19.75 17.82 -11.07
CA ARG A 109 18.38 18.12 -11.54
C ARG A 109 17.42 18.17 -10.35
N TRP A 110 17.32 17.09 -9.59
CA TRP A 110 16.40 16.98 -8.45
C TRP A 110 16.67 17.98 -7.32
N GLN A 111 17.92 18.38 -7.10
CA GLN A 111 18.25 19.45 -6.15
C GLN A 111 17.91 20.85 -6.67
N LYS A 112 17.91 21.08 -7.99
CA LYS A 112 17.62 22.40 -8.60
C LYS A 112 16.15 22.61 -8.96
N SER A 113 15.45 21.61 -9.49
CA SER A 113 14.03 21.75 -9.88
C SER A 113 13.12 21.99 -8.67
N LEU A 114 13.52 21.49 -7.48
CA LEU A 114 12.82 21.71 -6.21
C LEU A 114 13.36 22.90 -5.38
N GLU A 115 14.40 23.60 -5.84
CA GLU A 115 15.08 24.64 -5.06
C GLU A 115 14.15 25.83 -4.78
N LYS A 116 13.72 25.96 -3.51
CA LYS A 116 12.73 26.95 -3.00
C LYS A 116 11.28 26.75 -3.44
N THR A 117 10.93 25.59 -4.00
CA THR A 117 9.55 25.29 -4.43
C THR A 117 8.96 24.11 -3.69
N GLY A 118 9.72 23.03 -3.48
CA GLY A 118 9.22 21.80 -2.85
C GLY A 118 10.28 21.02 -2.08
N TRP A 119 9.85 19.99 -1.35
CA TRP A 119 10.74 19.21 -0.48
C TRP A 119 11.07 17.83 -1.07
N ASN A 120 12.33 17.42 -0.96
CA ASN A 120 12.86 16.23 -1.62
C ASN A 120 12.97 15.05 -0.61
N ALA A 121 12.56 13.84 -1.00
CA ALA A 121 12.89 12.62 -0.26
C ALA A 121 14.19 12.02 -0.84
N VAL A 122 15.30 12.27 -0.16
CA VAL A 122 16.63 11.86 -0.62
C VAL A 122 16.95 10.48 -0.01
N PHE A 123 17.11 9.46 -0.84
CA PHE A 123 17.45 8.09 -0.41
C PHE A 123 18.55 7.50 -1.29
N LEU A 124 19.07 6.32 -0.90
CA LEU A 124 20.03 5.55 -1.69
C LEU A 124 19.56 4.10 -1.88
N GLU A 125 19.33 3.38 -0.78
CA GLU A 125 18.79 2.02 -0.82
C GLU A 125 17.28 1.99 -0.57
N ASN A 126 16.64 0.92 -1.03
CA ASN A 126 15.27 0.56 -0.71
C ASN A 126 15.11 -0.98 -0.79
N HIS A 127 13.92 -1.48 -0.48
CA HIS A 127 13.60 -2.92 -0.50
C HIS A 127 13.58 -3.57 -1.90
N ASP A 128 13.90 -2.82 -2.96
CA ASP A 128 13.71 -3.23 -4.37
C ASP A 128 14.97 -3.09 -5.23
N LYS A 129 16.09 -2.61 -4.65
CA LYS A 129 17.43 -2.60 -5.27
C LYS A 129 18.46 -3.27 -4.33
N PRO A 130 19.48 -3.97 -4.86
CA PRO A 130 20.56 -4.57 -4.08
C PRO A 130 21.47 -3.52 -3.40
N ARG A 131 22.22 -3.94 -2.38
CA ARG A 131 23.03 -3.07 -1.50
C ARG A 131 24.08 -2.28 -2.28
N ILE A 132 24.09 -0.96 -2.12
CA ILE A 132 24.87 -0.02 -2.94
C ILE A 132 26.38 -0.27 -2.86
N ILE A 133 26.85 -0.68 -1.68
CA ILE A 133 28.27 -0.96 -1.41
C ILE A 133 28.77 -2.22 -2.14
N SER A 134 27.89 -3.18 -2.44
CA SER A 134 28.21 -4.41 -3.17
C SER A 134 28.09 -4.28 -4.70
N THR A 135 27.23 -3.36 -5.17
CA THR A 135 26.93 -3.20 -6.61
C THR A 135 27.63 -2.03 -7.28
N TRP A 136 27.82 -0.92 -6.58
CA TRP A 136 28.44 0.31 -7.08
C TRP A 136 29.73 0.68 -6.35
N GLY A 137 29.84 0.26 -5.09
CA GLY A 137 30.96 0.50 -4.21
C GLY A 137 32.03 -0.60 -4.24
N ASN A 138 32.76 -0.69 -3.13
CA ASN A 138 33.66 -1.80 -2.83
C ASN A 138 33.41 -2.24 -1.38
N ASP A 139 32.75 -3.38 -1.22
CA ASP A 139 32.39 -4.02 0.05
C ASP A 139 33.48 -4.99 0.57
N LYS A 140 34.64 -5.04 -0.08
CA LYS A 140 35.80 -5.86 0.30
C LYS A 140 36.83 -5.02 1.06
N GLU A 141 37.52 -4.13 0.34
CA GLU A 141 38.68 -3.37 0.83
C GLU A 141 38.26 -2.03 1.46
N TYR A 142 37.33 -1.33 0.81
CA TYR A 142 36.91 0.04 1.21
C TYR A 142 35.52 0.07 1.84
N TRP A 143 35.01 -1.05 2.36
CA TRP A 143 33.64 -1.24 2.87
C TRP A 143 33.10 -0.05 3.66
N ARG A 144 33.84 0.36 4.70
CA ARG A 144 33.51 1.49 5.58
C ARG A 144 33.56 2.84 4.85
N ASP A 145 34.64 3.10 4.12
CA ASP A 145 34.90 4.42 3.55
C ASP A 145 33.94 4.68 2.38
N CYS A 146 33.63 3.64 1.60
CA CYS A 146 32.55 3.59 0.62
C CYS A 146 31.18 3.89 1.26
N ALA A 147 30.79 3.18 2.32
CA ALA A 147 29.50 3.42 2.98
C ALA A 147 29.37 4.86 3.50
N THR A 148 30.43 5.38 4.12
CA THR A 148 30.47 6.75 4.66
C THR A 148 30.57 7.83 3.56
N SER A 149 31.18 7.54 2.41
CA SER A 149 31.20 8.44 1.24
C SER A 149 29.81 8.62 0.66
N PHE A 150 29.10 7.51 0.41
CA PHE A 150 27.72 7.54 -0.07
C PHE A 150 26.79 8.27 0.91
N ALA A 151 26.88 7.95 2.20
CA ALA A 151 26.12 8.62 3.26
C ALA A 151 26.30 10.16 3.24
N THR A 152 27.55 10.61 3.14
CA THR A 152 27.89 12.05 3.14
C THR A 152 27.31 12.78 1.93
N VAL A 153 27.34 12.16 0.75
CA VAL A 153 26.82 12.80 -0.47
C VAL A 153 25.33 13.07 -0.36
N TYR A 154 24.50 12.11 0.07
CA TYR A 154 23.05 12.28 0.09
C TYR A 154 22.52 12.98 1.35
N MET A 155 23.07 12.70 2.54
CA MET A 155 22.57 13.27 3.79
C MET A 155 22.88 14.77 3.96
N LEU A 156 23.76 15.35 3.15
CA LEU A 156 24.07 16.79 3.17
C LEU A 156 23.39 17.61 2.06
N MET A 157 22.52 17.00 1.27
CA MET A 157 21.64 17.65 0.27
C MET A 157 20.40 18.31 0.90
N MET A 158 19.63 19.07 0.12
CA MET A 158 18.31 19.59 0.51
C MET A 158 17.29 18.45 0.55
N GLY A 159 16.36 18.51 1.50
CA GLY A 159 15.32 17.51 1.68
C GLY A 159 15.44 16.71 2.98
N THR A 160 14.64 15.65 3.07
CA THR A 160 14.67 14.67 4.15
C THR A 160 15.48 13.46 3.70
N PRO A 161 16.61 13.13 4.37
CA PRO A 161 17.33 11.89 4.11
C PRO A 161 16.55 10.68 4.66
N PHE A 162 16.30 9.68 3.83
CA PHE A 162 15.76 8.38 4.23
C PHE A 162 16.88 7.33 4.24
N ILE A 163 17.01 6.65 5.38
CA ILE A 163 17.90 5.50 5.58
C ILE A 163 17.01 4.26 5.46
N TYR A 164 17.40 3.30 4.62
CA TYR A 164 16.78 1.97 4.57
C TYR A 164 17.54 0.99 5.49
N GLU A 165 16.85 0.05 6.11
CA GLU A 165 17.40 -0.77 7.20
C GLU A 165 18.66 -1.54 6.78
N GLY A 166 19.71 -1.46 7.60
CA GLY A 166 21.00 -2.07 7.33
C GLY A 166 21.98 -1.18 6.56
N GLN A 167 21.52 -0.11 5.89
CA GLN A 167 22.38 0.84 5.16
C GLN A 167 23.31 1.60 6.13
N GLU A 168 22.84 1.83 7.37
CA GLU A 168 23.55 2.51 8.45
C GLU A 168 24.60 1.64 9.17
N ILE A 169 24.52 0.31 9.05
CA ILE A 169 25.59 -0.61 9.47
C ILE A 169 26.41 -1.15 8.28
N GLY A 170 26.06 -0.80 7.04
CA GLY A 170 26.75 -1.29 5.85
C GLY A 170 26.52 -2.78 5.59
N MET A 171 25.28 -3.26 5.68
CA MET A 171 24.92 -4.61 5.20
C MET A 171 25.23 -4.77 3.71
N THR A 172 25.82 -5.91 3.34
CA THR A 172 26.22 -6.25 1.97
C THR A 172 25.18 -7.15 1.30
N ASN A 173 25.31 -7.35 -0.02
CA ASN A 173 24.68 -8.47 -0.71
C ASN A 173 25.07 -9.81 -0.07
N VAL A 174 24.22 -10.82 -0.30
CA VAL A 174 24.34 -12.19 0.23
C VAL A 174 24.47 -13.22 -0.89
N ARG A 175 25.16 -14.31 -0.60
CA ARG A 175 25.44 -15.41 -1.54
C ARG A 175 24.94 -16.74 -0.97
N PHE A 176 23.63 -16.99 -1.04
CA PHE A 176 23.06 -18.29 -0.67
C PHE A 176 23.36 -19.34 -1.76
N PRO A 177 23.60 -20.61 -1.39
CA PRO A 177 24.13 -21.61 -2.32
C PRO A 177 23.15 -22.08 -3.41
N SER A 178 21.85 -21.81 -3.27
CA SER A 178 20.83 -22.25 -4.24
C SER A 178 19.77 -21.18 -4.52
N ILE A 179 19.21 -21.21 -5.73
CA ILE A 179 18.02 -20.43 -6.12
C ILE A 179 16.77 -20.77 -5.28
N SER A 180 16.75 -21.93 -4.62
CA SER A 180 15.73 -22.26 -3.62
C SER A 180 15.74 -21.29 -2.43
N ASP A 181 16.89 -20.74 -2.11
CA ASP A 181 17.15 -20.00 -0.86
C ASP A 181 16.82 -18.50 -1.00
N TYR A 182 16.55 -18.06 -2.23
CA TYR A 182 16.07 -16.72 -2.60
C TYR A 182 14.55 -16.75 -2.81
N PRO A 183 13.72 -16.18 -1.91
CA PRO A 183 12.27 -16.17 -2.06
C PRO A 183 11.73 -15.40 -3.28
N ASP A 184 12.45 -14.38 -3.79
CA ASP A 184 11.97 -13.49 -4.86
C ASP A 184 11.54 -14.27 -6.12
N VAL A 185 10.24 -14.17 -6.42
CA VAL A 185 9.62 -14.79 -7.58
C VAL A 185 10.21 -14.25 -8.88
N ALA A 186 10.67 -12.99 -8.91
CA ALA A 186 11.33 -12.44 -10.09
C ALA A 186 12.69 -13.13 -10.34
N ALA A 187 13.55 -13.22 -9.32
CA ALA A 187 14.83 -13.94 -9.42
C ALA A 187 14.66 -15.42 -9.79
N ARG A 188 13.68 -16.12 -9.18
CA ARG A 188 13.35 -17.52 -9.50
C ARG A 188 12.84 -17.70 -10.92
N ASN A 189 11.95 -16.82 -11.40
CA ASN A 189 11.44 -16.89 -12.77
C ASN A 189 12.54 -16.58 -13.79
N PHE A 190 13.36 -15.55 -13.56
CA PHE A 190 14.52 -15.22 -14.37
C PHE A 190 15.47 -16.42 -14.50
N TYR A 191 15.89 -17.00 -13.36
CA TYR A 191 16.75 -18.17 -13.33
C TYR A 191 16.20 -19.32 -14.18
N ASN A 192 14.93 -19.69 -13.98
CA ASN A 192 14.31 -20.80 -14.70
C ASN A 192 14.20 -20.53 -16.21
N LEU A 193 13.89 -19.29 -16.62
CA LEU A 193 13.74 -18.91 -18.03
C LEU A 193 15.08 -18.89 -18.77
N GLU A 194 16.15 -18.40 -18.16
CA GLU A 194 17.48 -18.40 -18.79
C GLU A 194 18.17 -19.77 -18.72
N LEU A 195 17.95 -20.56 -17.67
CA LEU A 195 18.41 -21.95 -17.61
C LEU A 195 17.78 -22.77 -18.73
N ALA A 196 16.50 -22.55 -19.05
CA ALA A 196 15.82 -23.17 -20.19
C ALA A 196 16.39 -22.72 -21.56
N LYS A 197 17.06 -21.56 -21.62
CA LYS A 197 17.81 -21.09 -22.81
C LYS A 197 19.25 -21.63 -22.86
N GLY A 198 19.69 -22.40 -21.85
CA GLY A 198 21.01 -23.01 -21.78
C GLY A 198 22.11 -22.11 -21.22
N ILE A 199 21.78 -21.10 -20.42
CA ILE A 199 22.78 -20.35 -19.63
C ILE A 199 23.19 -21.21 -18.41
N ASP A 200 24.48 -21.19 -18.06
CA ASP A 200 25.02 -22.00 -16.96
C ASP A 200 24.50 -21.56 -15.58
N HIS A 201 24.35 -22.53 -14.67
CA HIS A 201 23.91 -22.29 -13.29
C HIS A 201 24.77 -21.24 -12.58
N ASN A 202 26.10 -21.34 -12.67
CA ASN A 202 27.00 -20.46 -11.91
C ASN A 202 26.95 -19.03 -12.47
N GLU A 203 26.85 -18.89 -13.79
CA GLU A 203 26.66 -17.60 -14.46
C GLU A 203 25.35 -16.92 -14.04
N LEU A 204 24.25 -17.69 -13.93
CA LEU A 204 22.98 -17.17 -13.44
C LEU A 204 23.03 -16.79 -11.95
N MET A 205 23.67 -17.60 -11.11
CA MET A 205 23.81 -17.29 -9.68
C MET A 205 24.65 -16.02 -9.45
N GLU A 206 25.74 -15.79 -10.20
CA GLU A 206 26.49 -14.52 -10.12
C GLU A 206 25.65 -13.30 -10.51
N ILE A 207 24.77 -13.41 -11.52
CA ILE A 207 23.81 -12.34 -11.86
C ILE A 207 22.85 -12.11 -10.69
N ILE A 208 22.37 -13.16 -10.02
CA ILE A 208 21.43 -13.06 -8.89
C ILE A 208 22.10 -12.48 -7.63
N TYR A 209 23.34 -12.86 -7.33
CA TYR A 209 24.14 -12.25 -6.25
C TYR A 209 24.36 -10.75 -6.48
N MET A 210 24.38 -10.28 -7.73
CA MET A 210 24.55 -8.88 -8.09
C MET A 210 23.24 -8.08 -8.19
N THR A 211 22.14 -8.71 -8.61
CA THR A 211 20.89 -8.02 -9.00
C THR A 211 19.66 -8.38 -8.18
N GLY A 212 19.68 -9.50 -7.44
CA GLY A 212 18.55 -10.00 -6.66
C GLY A 212 18.12 -9.01 -5.58
N ARG A 213 16.80 -8.76 -5.49
CA ARG A 213 16.23 -7.78 -4.55
C ARG A 213 16.25 -8.26 -3.11
N ASP A 214 16.27 -9.58 -2.93
CA ASP A 214 16.43 -10.26 -1.64
C ASP A 214 17.73 -9.87 -0.90
N ASN A 215 18.74 -9.35 -1.59
CA ASN A 215 19.94 -8.76 -0.96
C ASN A 215 19.63 -7.56 -0.03
N ALA A 216 18.51 -6.87 -0.26
CA ALA A 216 18.00 -5.81 0.60
C ALA A 216 16.93 -6.31 1.60
N ARG A 217 16.55 -7.59 1.55
CA ARG A 217 15.46 -8.18 2.36
C ARG A 217 15.95 -9.26 3.33
N THR A 218 17.27 -9.41 3.47
CA THR A 218 17.90 -10.17 4.55
C THR A 218 17.58 -9.50 5.89
N PRO A 219 17.21 -10.26 6.94
CA PRO A 219 16.88 -9.70 8.24
C PRO A 219 18.02 -8.87 8.86
N MET A 220 17.64 -7.82 9.61
CA MET A 220 18.55 -6.86 10.22
C MET A 220 19.52 -7.53 11.22
N GLN A 221 20.79 -7.14 11.14
CA GLN A 221 21.89 -7.78 11.87
C GLN A 221 22.15 -7.06 13.20
N TRP A 222 21.48 -7.49 14.28
CA TRP A 222 21.55 -6.86 15.59
C TRP A 222 22.78 -7.24 16.40
N ASP A 223 23.11 -8.53 16.49
CA ASP A 223 24.29 -9.04 17.22
C ASP A 223 24.91 -10.28 16.54
N ASP A 224 25.81 -10.98 17.24
CA ASP A 224 26.51 -12.19 16.77
C ASP A 224 25.85 -13.51 17.22
N SER A 225 24.63 -13.46 17.74
CA SER A 225 23.88 -14.65 18.20
C SER A 225 23.08 -15.34 17.07
N LEU A 226 22.23 -16.31 17.43
CA LEU A 226 21.42 -17.05 16.45
C LEU A 226 20.55 -16.08 15.63
N ASN A 227 20.59 -16.23 14.30
CA ASN A 227 20.00 -15.33 13.33
C ASN A 227 20.32 -13.84 13.56
N ALA A 228 21.56 -13.52 13.97
CA ALA A 228 22.01 -12.17 14.24
C ALA A 228 21.17 -11.40 15.29
N GLY A 229 20.55 -12.11 16.24
CA GLY A 229 19.67 -11.52 17.24
C GLY A 229 18.27 -11.13 16.72
N PHE A 230 17.99 -11.30 15.43
CA PHE A 230 16.69 -11.00 14.84
C PHE A 230 15.59 -12.01 15.24
N SER A 231 15.95 -13.29 15.44
CA SER A 231 14.99 -14.33 15.84
C SER A 231 15.67 -15.49 16.56
N THR A 232 15.01 -16.01 17.59
CA THR A 232 15.44 -17.20 18.35
C THR A 232 15.04 -18.52 17.70
N ALA A 233 14.28 -18.50 16.59
CA ALA A 233 13.90 -19.70 15.85
C ALA A 233 15.10 -20.38 15.19
N GLN A 234 14.98 -21.65 14.80
CA GLN A 234 16.10 -22.36 14.13
C GLN A 234 16.34 -21.89 12.68
N GLN A 235 15.32 -21.30 12.03
CA GLN A 235 15.38 -20.76 10.67
C GLN A 235 14.43 -19.56 10.52
N THR A 236 14.79 -18.63 9.64
CA THR A 236 13.97 -17.50 9.18
C THR A 236 13.40 -17.77 7.78
N TRP A 237 12.43 -16.97 7.30
CA TRP A 237 11.77 -17.18 5.99
C TRP A 237 12.71 -17.03 4.77
N ILE A 238 13.87 -16.40 4.99
CA ILE A 238 15.01 -16.24 4.11
C ILE A 238 16.26 -16.46 4.98
N GLY A 239 17.40 -16.82 4.38
CA GLY A 239 18.66 -16.92 5.12
C GLY A 239 19.13 -15.57 5.70
N ILE A 240 20.05 -15.66 6.66
CA ILE A 240 20.77 -14.52 7.24
C ILE A 240 22.11 -14.37 6.50
N ASN A 241 22.59 -13.15 6.26
CA ASN A 241 23.90 -12.95 5.64
C ASN A 241 25.01 -13.45 6.60
N PRO A 242 25.86 -14.44 6.22
CA PRO A 242 26.85 -15.02 7.14
C PRO A 242 27.85 -14.05 7.77
N ASN A 243 27.99 -12.83 7.23
CA ASN A 243 28.84 -11.78 7.80
C ASN A 243 28.29 -11.15 9.11
N TYR A 244 27.09 -11.53 9.57
CA TYR A 244 26.46 -10.96 10.76
C TYR A 244 27.33 -11.03 12.03
N VAL A 245 28.17 -12.05 12.15
CA VAL A 245 29.14 -12.20 13.26
C VAL A 245 30.20 -11.09 13.34
N HIS A 246 30.31 -10.24 12.31
CA HIS A 246 31.27 -9.13 12.21
C HIS A 246 30.62 -7.79 11.79
N ILE A 247 29.51 -7.85 11.05
CA ILE A 247 28.67 -6.70 10.67
C ILE A 247 27.37 -6.80 11.46
N ASN A 248 27.33 -6.18 12.64
CA ASN A 248 26.12 -6.07 13.44
C ASN A 248 26.08 -4.78 14.29
N VAL A 249 24.88 -4.40 14.74
CA VAL A 249 24.65 -3.21 15.57
C VAL A 249 25.45 -3.29 16.88
N ALA A 250 25.39 -4.40 17.61
CA ALA A 250 26.00 -4.55 18.93
C ALA A 250 27.53 -4.44 18.93
N GLN A 251 28.20 -4.70 17.81
CA GLN A 251 29.62 -4.42 17.60
C GLN A 251 29.83 -2.95 17.19
N GLN A 252 29.07 -2.45 16.20
CA GLN A 252 29.26 -1.09 15.68
C GLN A 252 28.87 0.03 16.65
N GLU A 253 27.99 -0.21 17.62
CA GLU A 253 27.73 0.80 18.67
C GLU A 253 28.94 1.03 19.58
N LYS A 254 29.79 0.01 19.79
CA LYS A 254 30.97 0.06 20.66
C LYS A 254 32.20 0.69 19.97
N ASP A 255 32.26 0.61 18.65
CA ASP A 255 33.31 1.24 17.83
C ASP A 255 32.91 2.67 17.45
N GLU A 256 33.59 3.68 18.00
CA GLU A 256 33.37 5.10 17.68
C GLU A 256 33.58 5.39 16.17
N HIS A 257 34.44 4.64 15.50
CA HIS A 257 34.78 4.86 14.11
C HIS A 257 33.84 4.15 13.12
N SER A 258 32.88 3.36 13.60
CA SER A 258 31.99 2.52 12.80
C SER A 258 31.10 3.29 11.81
N ILE A 259 30.49 2.57 10.86
CA ILE A 259 29.52 3.13 9.92
C ILE A 259 28.31 3.67 10.71
N LEU A 260 27.79 2.91 11.68
CA LEU A 260 26.67 3.32 12.53
C LEU A 260 26.96 4.60 13.32
N ASN A 261 28.11 4.68 13.97
CA ASN A 261 28.49 5.88 14.73
C ASN A 261 28.85 7.05 13.81
N PHE A 262 29.32 6.80 12.58
CA PHE A 262 29.42 7.82 11.53
C PHE A 262 28.04 8.36 11.13
N TYR A 263 27.04 7.50 10.86
CA TYR A 263 25.66 7.93 10.57
C TYR A 263 25.02 8.71 11.72
N LYS A 264 25.24 8.29 12.98
CA LYS A 264 24.81 9.02 14.19
C LYS A 264 25.46 10.41 14.27
N ARG A 265 26.77 10.53 14.02
CA ARG A 265 27.48 11.83 13.93
C ARG A 265 26.96 12.70 12.78
N LEU A 266 26.82 12.14 11.58
CA LEU A 266 26.38 12.86 10.38
C LEU A 266 24.94 13.39 10.52
N THR A 267 24.06 12.60 11.13
CA THR A 267 22.68 13.02 11.46
C THR A 267 22.66 14.18 12.44
N ARG A 268 23.52 14.14 13.48
CA ARG A 268 23.66 15.24 14.44
C ARG A 268 24.22 16.49 13.78
N PHE A 269 25.34 16.35 13.04
CA PHE A 269 25.99 17.42 12.31
C PHE A 269 25.04 18.15 11.34
N ARG A 270 24.18 17.41 10.61
CA ARG A 270 23.12 18.02 9.77
C ARG A 270 22.15 18.86 10.61
N LYS A 271 21.65 18.33 11.74
CA LYS A 271 20.69 19.02 12.62
C LYS A 271 21.27 20.24 13.32
N GLU A 272 22.58 20.27 13.55
CA GLU A 272 23.30 21.39 14.16
C GLU A 272 23.72 22.47 13.13
N ASN A 273 23.53 22.23 11.83
CA ASN A 273 24.03 23.11 10.76
C ASN A 273 22.97 23.32 9.66
N ASP A 274 22.08 24.31 9.87
CA ASP A 274 20.98 24.71 8.97
C ASP A 274 21.36 24.86 7.49
N ILE A 275 22.63 25.16 7.19
CA ILE A 275 23.13 25.26 5.82
C ILE A 275 22.97 23.94 5.01
N PHE A 276 23.02 22.78 5.66
CA PHE A 276 22.75 21.51 4.99
C PHE A 276 21.25 21.25 4.81
N ILE A 277 20.40 21.84 5.64
CA ILE A 277 18.95 21.76 5.55
C ILE A 277 18.42 22.72 4.46
N TYR A 278 18.62 24.03 4.64
CA TYR A 278 18.00 25.10 3.86
C TYR A 278 18.94 25.81 2.86
N GLY A 279 20.25 25.51 2.86
CA GLY A 279 21.21 26.19 2.00
C GLY A 279 21.02 25.89 0.50
N ILE A 280 21.27 26.88 -0.36
CA ILE A 280 21.22 26.75 -1.82
C ILE A 280 22.27 25.72 -2.29
N TYR A 281 21.86 24.77 -3.14
CA TYR A 281 22.75 23.72 -3.68
C TYR A 281 23.43 24.22 -4.95
N ASP A 282 24.74 24.09 -5.10
CA ASP A 282 25.42 24.29 -6.39
C ASP A 282 26.47 23.20 -6.64
N LEU A 283 26.33 22.47 -7.75
CA LEU A 283 27.31 21.48 -8.21
C LEU A 283 28.65 22.14 -8.59
N ILE A 284 29.76 21.53 -8.18
CA ILE A 284 31.12 21.90 -8.61
C ILE A 284 31.82 20.67 -9.21
N LEU A 285 32.94 20.88 -9.92
CA LEU A 285 33.67 19.80 -10.60
C LEU A 285 32.76 18.93 -11.50
N SER A 286 31.81 19.56 -12.22
CA SER A 286 30.72 18.88 -12.93
C SER A 286 31.18 17.85 -13.96
N SER A 287 32.35 18.05 -14.57
CA SER A 287 33.00 17.15 -15.53
C SER A 287 33.88 16.05 -14.91
N HIS A 288 34.17 16.07 -13.61
CA HIS A 288 35.06 15.08 -12.99
C HIS A 288 34.36 13.74 -12.77
N ASN A 289 34.96 12.68 -13.30
CA ASN A 289 34.50 11.28 -13.25
C ASN A 289 34.64 10.55 -11.89
N GLN A 290 35.34 11.09 -10.89
CA GLN A 290 35.54 10.45 -9.58
C GLN A 290 34.93 11.25 -8.41
N ILE A 291 35.20 12.56 -8.37
CA ILE A 291 34.81 13.42 -7.25
C ILE A 291 33.39 13.94 -7.44
N TYR A 292 32.45 13.53 -6.59
CA TYR A 292 31.22 14.30 -6.36
C TYR A 292 31.57 15.51 -5.48
N GLY A 293 31.50 16.71 -6.05
CA GLY A 293 31.66 17.97 -5.33
C GLY A 293 30.40 18.83 -5.45
N TYR A 294 29.91 19.37 -4.35
CA TYR A 294 28.89 20.43 -4.36
C TYR A 294 29.10 21.42 -3.23
N THR A 295 28.40 22.55 -3.30
CA THR A 295 28.35 23.53 -2.22
C THR A 295 26.93 23.69 -1.69
N ARG A 296 26.83 24.08 -0.42
CA ARG A 296 25.61 24.58 0.21
C ARG A 296 25.87 26.04 0.60
N THR A 297 25.00 26.98 0.26
CA THR A 297 25.21 28.42 0.56
C THR A 297 24.02 29.01 1.33
N SER A 298 24.29 29.74 2.41
CA SER A 298 23.35 30.61 3.14
C SER A 298 23.90 32.03 3.20
N ASP A 299 23.10 33.02 3.65
CA ASP A 299 23.46 34.45 3.78
C ASP A 299 24.84 34.77 4.37
N THR A 300 25.36 33.90 5.24
CA THR A 300 26.57 34.13 6.04
C THR A 300 27.61 33.03 5.90
N LYS A 301 27.30 31.92 5.22
CA LYS A 301 28.16 30.72 5.18
C LYS A 301 28.11 30.00 3.84
N ARG A 302 29.21 29.36 3.44
CA ARG A 302 29.23 28.32 2.39
C ARG A 302 29.90 27.06 2.90
N ALA A 303 29.23 25.93 2.76
CA ALA A 303 29.84 24.61 2.89
C ALA A 303 30.31 24.10 1.52
N TYR A 304 31.44 23.39 1.50
CA TYR A 304 31.94 22.62 0.36
C TYR A 304 31.91 21.14 0.77
N VAL A 305 31.07 20.34 0.12
CA VAL A 305 31.02 18.88 0.28
C VAL A 305 31.81 18.27 -0.87
N LEU A 306 32.92 17.61 -0.56
CA LEU A 306 33.82 16.98 -1.52
C LEU A 306 33.92 15.49 -1.18
N THR A 307 33.68 14.63 -2.16
CA THR A 307 33.67 13.17 -1.96
C THR A 307 34.19 12.45 -3.18
N ASN A 308 35.18 11.58 -3.01
CA ASN A 308 35.51 10.56 -4.00
C ASN A 308 34.46 9.44 -3.95
N LEU A 309 33.95 9.00 -5.09
CA LEU A 309 33.03 7.86 -5.20
C LEU A 309 33.64 6.69 -5.98
N THR A 310 34.96 6.51 -5.89
CA THR A 310 35.69 5.45 -6.59
C THR A 310 36.76 4.78 -5.74
N ASP A 311 37.10 3.56 -6.17
CA ASP A 311 38.19 2.68 -5.72
C ASP A 311 39.60 3.21 -5.97
N ARG A 312 39.75 4.41 -6.56
CA ARG A 312 41.03 4.96 -7.00
C ARG A 312 41.26 6.35 -6.41
N VAL A 313 42.54 6.67 -6.17
CA VAL A 313 43.00 8.02 -5.86
C VAL A 313 42.49 9.00 -6.92
N ALA A 314 42.02 10.17 -6.49
CA ALA A 314 41.53 11.24 -7.35
C ALA A 314 42.37 12.52 -7.16
N GLN A 315 42.53 13.32 -8.21
CA GLN A 315 43.25 14.60 -8.17
C GLN A 315 42.46 15.69 -8.88
N PHE A 316 42.29 16.84 -8.24
CA PHE A 316 41.48 17.94 -8.76
C PHE A 316 41.93 19.31 -8.22
N THR A 317 41.52 20.38 -8.92
CA THR A 317 41.78 21.76 -8.51
C THR A 317 40.48 22.56 -8.36
N LEU A 318 40.38 23.38 -7.32
CA LEU A 318 39.28 24.31 -7.04
C LEU A 318 39.70 25.77 -7.31
N TYR A 319 38.75 26.61 -7.74
CA TYR A 319 38.99 28.05 -7.91
C TYR A 319 39.20 28.78 -6.58
N GLN A 320 38.40 28.42 -5.57
CA GLN A 320 38.53 28.87 -4.19
C GLN A 320 39.48 27.92 -3.44
N GLY A 321 40.45 28.48 -2.70
CA GLY A 321 41.29 27.69 -1.82
C GLY A 321 40.62 27.43 -0.48
N LEU A 322 40.92 26.28 0.13
CA LEU A 322 40.38 25.82 1.41
C LEU A 322 41.51 25.60 2.41
N SER A 323 41.20 25.63 3.70
CA SER A 323 42.19 25.50 4.79
C SER A 323 41.76 24.46 5.81
N SER A 324 42.70 23.82 6.51
CA SER A 324 42.40 22.85 7.58
C SER A 324 41.52 23.44 8.68
N SER A 325 41.65 24.75 8.97
CA SER A 325 40.81 25.47 9.94
C SER A 325 39.33 25.62 9.52
N GLN A 326 38.98 25.25 8.29
CA GLN A 326 37.62 25.25 7.75
C GLN A 326 37.06 23.82 7.64
N LEU A 327 37.87 22.78 7.82
CA LEU A 327 37.45 21.37 7.72
C LEU A 327 36.61 20.99 8.94
N VAL A 328 35.40 20.47 8.72
CA VAL A 328 34.44 20.11 9.77
C VAL A 328 34.01 18.64 9.74
N LEU A 329 34.25 17.91 8.65
CA LEU A 329 34.00 16.47 8.57
C LEU A 329 34.99 15.79 7.62
N THR A 330 35.47 14.61 8.01
CA THR A 330 36.15 13.62 7.16
C THR A 330 35.75 12.21 7.59
N ASN A 331 35.97 11.21 6.73
CA ASN A 331 35.85 9.79 7.07
C ASN A 331 37.23 9.14 7.36
N LEU A 332 38.34 9.77 6.95
CA LEU A 332 39.68 9.27 7.25
C LEU A 332 39.91 9.16 8.75
N LEU A 333 40.60 8.09 9.15
CA LEU A 333 41.05 7.87 10.53
C LEU A 333 42.39 8.58 10.82
N GLU A 334 43.21 8.80 9.80
CA GLU A 334 44.46 9.53 9.91
C GLU A 334 44.25 11.06 9.80
N PRO A 335 45.00 11.89 10.55
CA PRO A 335 44.92 13.35 10.42
C PRO A 335 45.32 13.85 9.03
N ILE A 336 44.42 14.56 8.36
CA ILE A 336 44.71 15.25 7.09
C ILE A 336 45.80 16.32 7.34
N PRO A 337 46.89 16.36 6.55
CA PRO A 337 47.96 17.35 6.70
C PRO A 337 47.47 18.80 6.71
N GLU A 338 48.14 19.66 7.49
CA GLU A 338 47.78 21.07 7.59
C GLU A 338 47.99 21.79 6.24
N HIS A 339 46.92 22.40 5.73
CA HIS A 339 46.89 23.13 4.46
C HIS A 339 46.14 24.46 4.61
N LYS A 340 46.49 25.45 3.78
CA LYS A 340 45.99 26.83 3.89
C LYS A 340 45.85 27.50 2.52
N ASP A 341 44.63 27.95 2.20
CA ASP A 341 44.21 28.40 0.87
C ASP A 341 44.60 27.41 -0.26
N GLU A 342 44.64 26.11 0.06
CA GLU A 342 45.00 25.06 -0.87
C GLU A 342 43.91 24.88 -1.92
N LYS A 343 44.32 24.74 -3.17
CA LYS A 343 43.45 24.63 -4.34
C LYS A 343 43.54 23.28 -5.01
N SER A 344 44.69 22.59 -4.92
CA SER A 344 44.93 21.30 -5.54
C SER A 344 44.87 20.18 -4.51
N PHE A 345 43.92 19.28 -4.70
CA PHE A 345 43.63 18.21 -3.76
C PHE A 345 43.93 16.84 -4.36
N LYS A 346 44.59 16.00 -3.57
CA LYS A 346 44.70 14.55 -3.78
C LYS A 346 43.81 13.89 -2.73
N PHE A 347 42.83 13.10 -3.19
CA PHE A 347 41.91 12.34 -2.34
C PHE A 347 42.21 10.83 -2.49
N HIS A 348 42.16 10.12 -1.38
CA HIS A 348 42.20 8.65 -1.32
C HIS A 348 40.90 8.03 -1.87
N PRO A 349 40.87 6.72 -2.20
CA PRO A 349 39.64 6.01 -2.52
C PRO A 349 38.54 6.29 -1.49
N TYR A 350 37.33 6.58 -1.96
CA TYR A 350 36.15 6.91 -1.14
C TYR A 350 36.34 8.01 -0.05
N GLU A 351 37.37 8.85 -0.13
CA GLU A 351 37.59 9.93 0.83
C GLU A 351 36.52 11.03 0.76
N ILE A 352 36.07 11.51 1.92
CA ILE A 352 35.28 12.74 2.06
C ILE A 352 36.07 13.85 2.76
N ARG A 353 35.78 15.09 2.37
CA ARG A 353 36.05 16.29 3.18
C ARG A 353 34.88 17.26 3.07
N VAL A 354 34.40 17.76 4.21
CA VAL A 354 33.43 18.86 4.25
C VAL A 354 34.10 20.06 4.92
N TYR A 355 34.10 21.19 4.21
CA TYR A 355 34.62 22.46 4.72
C TYR A 355 33.49 23.48 4.87
N ILE A 356 33.57 24.39 5.85
CA ILE A 356 32.65 25.53 6.03
C ILE A 356 33.45 26.84 6.07
N ILE A 357 32.99 27.83 5.32
CA ILE A 357 33.55 29.19 5.25
C ILE A 357 32.47 30.19 5.68
N ASP A 358 32.78 31.03 6.66
CA ASP A 358 31.97 32.19 7.04
C ASP A 358 32.29 33.39 6.15
N TYR A 359 31.27 34.15 5.73
CA TYR A 359 31.38 35.36 4.91
C TYR A 359 30.78 36.59 5.61
N LYS A 360 31.28 37.79 5.28
CA LYS A 360 30.54 39.02 5.60
C LYS A 360 29.39 39.17 4.62
N LYS A 361 28.22 39.58 5.13
CA LYS A 361 26.96 39.61 4.39
C LYS A 361 27.02 40.47 3.10
N GLU A 362 27.83 41.52 3.13
CA GLU A 362 28.07 42.44 2.01
C GLU A 362 28.84 41.79 0.84
N GLU A 363 29.85 40.95 1.14
CA GLU A 363 30.68 40.27 0.13
C GLU A 363 29.88 39.18 -0.60
N LEU A 364 29.01 38.47 0.12
CA LEU A 364 28.20 37.40 -0.45
C LEU A 364 27.05 37.94 -1.32
N HIS A 365 26.42 39.06 -0.93
CA HIS A 365 25.36 39.70 -1.71
C HIS A 365 25.86 40.06 -3.13
N HIS A 366 27.01 40.74 -3.23
CA HIS A 366 27.61 41.07 -4.52
C HIS A 366 28.02 39.84 -5.35
N LEU A 367 28.46 38.74 -4.71
CA LEU A 367 28.73 37.48 -5.41
C LEU A 367 27.44 36.83 -5.94
N GLN A 368 26.34 36.90 -5.19
CA GLN A 368 25.03 36.39 -5.60
C GLN A 368 24.41 37.23 -6.73
N GLU A 369 24.43 38.55 -6.63
CA GLU A 369 24.01 39.48 -7.69
C GLU A 369 24.80 39.23 -8.98
N LYS A 370 26.14 39.14 -8.88
CA LYS A 370 27.00 38.90 -10.04
C LYS A 370 26.75 37.54 -10.69
N LYS A 371 26.54 36.48 -9.90
CA LYS A 371 26.13 35.17 -10.43
C LYS A 371 24.78 35.26 -11.13
N HIS A 372 23.78 35.89 -10.50
CA HIS A 372 22.43 35.98 -11.06
C HIS A 372 22.41 36.75 -12.39
N ALA A 373 23.14 37.87 -12.49
CA ALA A 373 23.29 38.62 -13.75
C ALA A 373 23.99 37.80 -14.86
N ILE A 374 25.02 37.03 -14.51
CA ILE A 374 25.72 36.14 -15.45
C ILE A 374 24.79 35.02 -15.95
N ASP A 375 24.05 34.37 -15.05
CA ASP A 375 23.19 33.25 -15.41
C ASP A 375 21.91 33.71 -16.16
N GLN A 376 21.37 34.90 -15.84
CA GLN A 376 20.37 35.57 -16.69
C GLN A 376 20.91 35.84 -18.10
N SER A 377 22.13 36.40 -18.22
CA SER A 377 22.73 36.71 -19.53
C SER A 377 22.96 35.44 -20.37
N LYS A 378 23.39 34.33 -19.77
CA LYS A 378 23.49 33.02 -20.44
C LYS A 378 22.14 32.52 -20.96
N ASN A 379 21.07 32.65 -20.17
CA ASN A 379 19.72 32.26 -20.60
C ASN A 379 19.18 33.15 -21.74
N ILE A 380 19.54 34.44 -21.76
CA ILE A 380 19.24 35.33 -22.90
C ILE A 380 20.03 34.88 -24.14
N GLN A 381 21.30 34.49 -23.99
CA GLN A 381 22.12 33.99 -25.10
C GLN A 381 21.64 32.63 -25.65
N SER A 382 21.16 31.69 -24.82
CA SER A 382 20.56 30.43 -25.29
C SER A 382 19.19 30.64 -25.94
N THR A 383 18.44 31.67 -25.51
CA THR A 383 17.21 32.11 -26.20
C THR A 383 17.53 32.70 -27.57
N LEU A 384 18.57 33.54 -27.68
CA LEU A 384 19.01 34.12 -28.96
C LEU A 384 19.53 33.07 -29.95
N SER A 385 20.25 32.04 -29.47
CA SER A 385 20.75 30.96 -30.33
C SER A 385 19.65 29.99 -30.80
N THR A 386 18.55 29.87 -30.06
CA THR A 386 17.36 29.11 -30.48
C THR A 386 16.44 29.91 -31.40
N GLU A 387 16.26 31.22 -31.19
CA GLU A 387 15.55 32.08 -32.16
C GLU A 387 16.29 32.17 -33.51
N THR A 388 17.62 32.07 -33.52
CA THR A 388 18.43 32.07 -34.76
C THR A 388 18.22 30.83 -35.65
N LYS A 389 17.51 29.78 -35.18
CA LYS A 389 17.18 28.58 -35.98
C LYS A 389 15.80 28.63 -36.67
N ARG A 390 15.15 29.81 -36.75
CA ARG A 390 13.87 30.00 -37.47
C ARG A 390 14.03 31.04 -38.58
N GLU A 391 13.82 30.63 -39.83
CA GLU A 391 14.01 31.46 -41.04
C GLU A 391 12.82 32.42 -41.31
N ASP A 392 12.48 33.28 -40.34
CA ASP A 392 11.43 34.32 -40.47
C ASP A 392 11.99 35.73 -40.21
N ASP A 393 12.62 36.30 -41.24
CA ASP A 393 13.12 37.69 -41.27
C ASP A 393 11.95 38.69 -41.41
N THR A 394 11.21 38.87 -40.32
CA THR A 394 10.16 39.88 -40.19
C THR A 394 10.69 41.12 -39.46
N SER A 395 10.09 42.29 -39.74
CA SER A 395 10.51 43.54 -39.07
C SER A 395 10.37 43.49 -37.55
N GLU A 396 9.48 42.65 -37.02
CA GLU A 396 9.29 42.47 -35.57
C GLU A 396 10.31 41.51 -34.94
N SER A 397 10.70 40.42 -35.61
CA SER A 397 11.73 39.50 -35.09
C SER A 397 13.08 40.21 -34.96
N LEU A 398 13.49 40.99 -35.97
CA LEU A 398 14.68 41.85 -35.93
C LEU A 398 14.63 42.88 -34.78
N THR A 399 13.48 43.53 -34.58
CA THR A 399 13.30 44.53 -33.50
C THR A 399 13.33 43.90 -32.11
N LYS A 400 12.79 42.68 -31.96
CA LYS A 400 12.84 41.90 -30.72
C LYS A 400 14.27 41.44 -30.41
N ARG A 401 14.98 40.94 -31.42
CA ARG A 401 16.38 40.50 -31.34
C ARG A 401 17.31 41.61 -30.88
N GLN A 402 17.23 42.79 -31.51
CA GLN A 402 18.02 43.97 -31.12
C GLN A 402 17.79 44.37 -29.65
N LYS A 403 16.54 44.31 -29.16
CA LYS A 403 16.25 44.57 -27.74
C LYS A 403 16.90 43.54 -26.82
N LEU A 404 16.84 42.25 -27.14
CA LEU A 404 17.47 41.19 -26.33
C LEU A 404 19.00 41.31 -26.30
N GLU A 405 19.63 41.55 -27.46
CA GLU A 405 21.07 41.79 -27.57
C GLU A 405 21.50 43.03 -26.77
N GLN A 406 20.74 44.13 -26.86
CA GLN A 406 21.00 45.36 -26.10
C GLN A 406 20.76 45.20 -24.59
N THR A 407 19.78 44.38 -24.17
CA THR A 407 19.58 44.02 -22.75
C THR A 407 20.74 43.19 -22.21
N SER A 408 21.21 42.17 -22.93
CA SER A 408 22.37 41.36 -22.52
C SER A 408 23.64 42.22 -22.42
N HIS A 409 23.86 43.13 -23.37
CA HIS A 409 25.00 44.06 -23.35
C HIS A 409 24.95 45.04 -22.16
N ASN A 410 23.78 45.60 -21.85
CA ASN A 410 23.61 46.49 -20.69
C ASN A 410 23.86 45.77 -19.34
N LEU A 411 23.41 44.53 -19.20
CA LEU A 411 23.67 43.72 -18.00
C LEU A 411 25.17 43.40 -17.83
N LEU A 412 25.88 43.12 -18.92
CA LEU A 412 27.33 42.97 -18.93
C LEU A 412 28.05 44.26 -18.51
N LEU A 413 27.69 45.40 -19.10
CA LEU A 413 28.26 46.71 -18.74
C LEU A 413 28.04 47.07 -17.26
N GLN A 414 26.84 46.81 -16.70
CA GLN A 414 26.59 47.01 -15.27
C GLN A 414 27.51 46.13 -14.39
N SER A 415 27.80 44.89 -14.83
CA SER A 415 28.70 43.99 -14.10
C SER A 415 30.18 44.44 -14.12
N GLU A 416 30.62 45.11 -15.19
CA GLU A 416 31.96 45.71 -15.30
C GLU A 416 32.05 47.03 -14.54
N GLN A 417 30.99 47.84 -14.56
CA GLN A 417 30.98 49.14 -13.89
C GLN A 417 31.02 48.97 -12.36
N ASN A 418 30.18 48.07 -11.80
CA ASN A 418 30.26 47.67 -10.40
C ASN A 418 31.65 47.12 -10.01
N GLN A 419 32.33 46.40 -10.91
CA GLN A 419 33.67 45.87 -10.63
C GLN A 419 34.72 46.99 -10.44
N ASN A 420 34.60 48.11 -11.16
CA ASN A 420 35.50 49.26 -10.98
C ASN A 420 35.21 50.02 -9.68
N ASP A 421 33.94 50.19 -9.31
CA ASP A 421 33.56 50.85 -8.06
C ASP A 421 33.99 50.03 -6.82
N ILE A 422 33.90 48.70 -6.87
CA ILE A 422 34.44 47.80 -5.83
C ILE A 422 35.96 47.95 -5.70
N ILE A 423 36.71 48.02 -6.81
CA ILE A 423 38.17 48.22 -6.79
C ILE A 423 38.53 49.60 -6.19
N SER A 424 37.76 50.64 -6.51
CA SER A 424 37.90 51.98 -5.93
C SER A 424 37.66 51.97 -4.41
N ALA A 425 36.56 51.35 -3.97
CA ALA A 425 36.20 51.23 -2.56
C ALA A 425 37.23 50.42 -1.75
N LEU A 426 37.70 49.27 -2.28
CA LEU A 426 38.75 48.46 -1.65
C LEU A 426 40.08 49.21 -1.55
N THR A 427 40.43 50.01 -2.57
CA THR A 427 41.65 50.84 -2.55
C THR A 427 41.57 51.91 -1.45
N GLN A 428 40.43 52.60 -1.32
CA GLN A 428 40.21 53.60 -0.27
C GLN A 428 40.17 52.97 1.14
N ALA A 429 39.49 51.82 1.30
CA ALA A 429 39.45 51.09 2.56
C ALA A 429 40.85 50.62 2.99
N THR A 430 41.63 50.05 2.06
CA THR A 430 43.00 49.59 2.34
C THR A 430 43.91 50.75 2.76
N ALA A 431 43.84 51.90 2.08
CA ALA A 431 44.59 53.09 2.45
C ALA A 431 44.21 53.61 3.85
N LYS A 432 42.91 53.60 4.20
CA LYS A 432 42.42 53.98 5.54
C LYS A 432 42.92 53.03 6.63
N THR A 433 42.79 51.72 6.42
CA THR A 433 43.23 50.70 7.39
C THR A 433 44.75 50.73 7.62
N LEU A 434 45.55 51.01 6.58
CA LEU A 434 47.00 51.20 6.75
C LEU A 434 47.33 52.41 7.64
N SER A 435 46.66 53.55 7.43
CA SER A 435 46.81 54.76 8.26
C SER A 435 46.41 54.52 9.74
N GLU A 436 45.33 53.79 9.97
CA GLU A 436 44.87 53.42 11.31
C GLU A 436 45.85 52.46 12.02
N ILE A 437 46.45 51.52 11.29
CA ILE A 437 47.47 50.59 11.81
C ILE A 437 48.79 51.30 12.16
N GLU A 438 49.25 52.26 11.35
CA GLU A 438 50.45 53.06 11.68
C GLU A 438 50.23 53.94 12.92
N THR A 439 49.02 54.51 13.06
CA THR A 439 48.65 55.32 14.23
C THR A 439 48.59 54.48 15.51
N SER A 440 47.95 53.29 15.43
CA SER A 440 47.81 52.36 16.56
C SER A 440 49.16 51.90 17.13
N LYS A 441 50.15 51.62 16.28
CA LYS A 441 51.47 51.12 16.70
C LYS A 441 52.30 52.09 17.55
N GLN A 442 51.94 53.37 17.63
CA GLN A 442 52.63 54.35 18.48
C GLN A 442 52.04 54.45 19.91
N GLN A 443 50.82 53.97 20.15
CA GLN A 443 50.09 54.20 21.40
C GLN A 443 49.68 52.89 22.12
N THR A 444 50.64 52.21 22.75
CA THR A 444 50.58 51.70 24.16
C THR A 444 51.67 50.65 24.46
N LYS A 445 52.90 51.12 24.70
CA LYS A 445 53.85 50.41 25.55
C LYS A 445 53.88 51.09 26.92
N HIS A 446 52.96 50.81 27.85
CA HIS A 446 53.20 51.07 29.29
C HIS A 446 52.30 50.26 30.24
N LYS A 447 52.94 49.84 31.35
CA LYS A 447 52.57 48.84 32.37
C LYS A 447 51.33 49.12 33.26
N SER A 448 50.50 48.07 33.40
CA SER A 448 50.27 47.23 34.61
C SER A 448 49.78 47.78 35.98
N THR A 449 49.13 46.88 36.74
CA THR A 449 48.99 46.74 38.24
C THR A 449 48.11 47.76 39.00
N SER A 450 47.37 47.41 40.09
CA SER A 450 46.96 46.11 40.71
C SER A 450 46.05 46.31 41.95
N VAL A 451 45.46 45.23 42.52
CA VAL A 451 44.80 45.11 43.87
C VAL A 451 43.41 45.77 43.97
N ALA A 452 42.37 45.28 44.70
CA ALA A 452 41.82 43.96 45.12
C ALA A 452 40.39 44.25 45.71
N ILE A 453 39.59 43.44 46.43
CA ILE A 453 39.55 42.10 47.10
C ILE A 453 38.03 41.69 47.18
N ASP A 454 37.53 40.52 47.61
CA ASP A 454 38.13 39.30 48.18
C ASP A 454 37.47 37.98 47.65
N GLN A 455 36.70 37.21 48.47
CA GLN A 455 36.32 35.80 48.21
C GLN A 455 34.95 35.38 48.80
N GLU A 456 34.32 34.35 48.23
CA GLU A 456 34.13 33.04 48.93
C GLU A 456 33.60 31.86 48.07
N LYS A 457 34.13 30.67 48.39
CA LYS A 457 33.61 29.29 48.24
C LYS A 457 33.41 28.62 46.86
N VAL A 458 33.80 27.33 46.87
CA VAL A 458 33.69 26.29 45.83
C VAL A 458 32.79 25.17 46.37
N ILE A 459 31.99 24.51 45.53
CA ILE A 459 31.24 23.27 45.83
C ILE A 459 31.38 22.26 44.66
N SER A 460 31.31 20.96 44.96
CA SER A 460 31.44 19.82 44.03
C SER A 460 30.31 19.76 42.98
N PRO A 461 30.56 19.26 41.75
CA PRO A 461 29.50 18.84 40.83
C PRO A 461 28.92 17.47 41.21
N ASP A 462 28.34 17.38 42.41
CA ASP A 462 27.41 16.31 42.81
C ASP A 462 26.04 16.94 43.07
N SER A 463 24.96 16.19 42.79
CA SER A 463 23.55 16.63 42.86
C SER A 463 23.15 17.77 41.91
N LEU A 464 22.69 17.38 40.72
CA LEU A 464 21.62 18.10 39.99
C LEU A 464 20.87 17.13 39.07
N GLU A 465 20.30 16.08 39.68
CA GLU A 465 19.28 15.26 39.02
C GLU A 465 18.06 16.15 38.74
N ILE A 466 17.71 16.30 37.46
CA ILE A 466 16.43 16.89 37.06
C ILE A 466 15.43 15.74 36.97
N ASP A 467 14.59 15.64 37.99
CA ASP A 467 13.50 14.69 38.09
C ASP A 467 12.50 14.86 36.92
N LEU A 468 12.43 13.85 36.05
CA LEU A 468 11.50 13.79 34.92
C LEU A 468 10.22 13.00 35.23
N GLU A 469 10.00 12.55 36.48
CA GLU A 469 8.91 11.64 36.82
C GLU A 469 7.55 12.30 37.09
N ASN A 470 7.46 13.64 37.12
CA ASN A 470 6.32 14.37 37.71
C ASN A 470 5.47 15.23 36.73
N GLU A 471 5.35 14.82 35.46
CA GLU A 471 4.36 15.37 34.50
C GLU A 471 3.17 14.40 34.28
N PRO A 472 1.93 14.72 34.74
CA PRO A 472 0.82 13.75 34.77
C PRO A 472 0.29 13.27 33.41
N ILE A 473 0.61 13.96 32.32
CA ILE A 473 -0.01 13.72 30.99
C ILE A 473 0.76 12.65 30.19
N TYR A 474 2.07 12.49 30.40
CA TYR A 474 2.91 11.57 29.61
C TYR A 474 3.01 10.14 30.16
N LYS A 475 2.90 9.96 31.48
CA LYS A 475 3.09 8.67 32.19
C LYS A 475 2.01 7.59 31.93
N LYS A 476 1.26 7.67 30.83
CA LYS A 476 0.17 6.73 30.49
C LYS A 476 0.18 6.18 29.05
N ARG A 477 1.23 6.41 28.25
CA ARG A 477 1.37 5.84 26.88
C ARG A 477 2.67 5.06 26.62
N GLU A 478 3.57 4.96 27.60
CA GLU A 478 4.83 4.22 27.43
C GLU A 478 4.65 2.69 27.47
N GLY A 479 3.59 2.21 28.13
CA GLY A 479 3.29 0.77 28.28
C GLY A 479 2.68 0.06 27.06
N GLN A 480 2.38 0.75 25.96
CA GLN A 480 1.80 0.16 24.75
C GLN A 480 2.69 0.24 23.50
N ARG A 481 3.68 1.14 23.46
CA ARG A 481 4.54 1.31 22.26
C ARG A 481 5.59 0.23 22.07
N SER A 482 5.76 -0.69 23.01
CA SER A 482 6.67 -1.85 22.91
C SER A 482 6.04 -3.07 22.21
N LEU A 483 4.72 -3.11 21.99
CA LEU A 483 4.02 -4.34 21.58
C LEU A 483 4.26 -4.79 20.13
N VAL A 484 4.82 -3.93 19.27
CA VAL A 484 4.93 -4.17 17.81
C VAL A 484 6.37 -4.43 17.35
N LEU A 485 7.38 -4.04 18.15
CA LEU A 485 8.79 -4.00 17.73
C LEU A 485 9.72 -4.99 18.46
N ASN A 486 9.17 -5.93 19.23
CA ASN A 486 9.95 -7.02 19.81
C ASN A 486 9.12 -8.32 19.94
N LEU A 487 8.59 -8.79 18.81
CA LEU A 487 7.86 -10.05 18.71
C LEU A 487 8.79 -11.18 18.27
N GLY A 488 9.65 -11.62 19.20
CA GLY A 488 10.09 -13.01 19.22
C GLY A 488 8.89 -13.92 19.51
N LEU A 489 8.03 -14.12 18.50
CA LEU A 489 6.82 -14.92 18.61
C LEU A 489 7.20 -16.33 19.10
N PRO A 490 6.61 -16.82 20.21
CA PRO A 490 6.84 -18.19 20.63
C PRO A 490 6.44 -19.17 19.53
N ASP A 491 7.13 -20.31 19.42
CA ASP A 491 6.72 -21.36 18.49
C ASP A 491 5.26 -21.76 18.76
N LEU A 492 4.41 -21.71 17.74
CA LEU A 492 3.01 -22.14 17.88
C LEU A 492 2.96 -23.62 18.29
N PRO A 493 2.01 -24.02 19.16
CA PRO A 493 1.82 -25.41 19.52
C PRO A 493 1.69 -26.30 18.29
N ASN A 494 2.66 -27.19 18.09
CA ASN A 494 2.73 -28.11 16.95
C ASN A 494 2.46 -29.57 17.38
N PRO A 495 1.27 -29.91 17.93
CA PRO A 495 0.97 -31.25 18.44
C PRO A 495 0.86 -32.31 17.33
N LYS A 496 0.90 -31.89 16.06
CA LYS A 496 0.85 -32.74 14.87
C LYS A 496 2.22 -32.95 14.19
N GLN A 497 3.28 -32.27 14.67
CA GLN A 497 4.62 -32.31 14.07
C GLN A 497 4.59 -31.97 12.56
N LEU A 498 3.80 -30.95 12.19
CA LEU A 498 3.76 -30.42 10.84
C LEU A 498 5.04 -29.64 10.54
N GLU A 499 5.49 -29.68 9.29
CA GLU A 499 6.62 -28.89 8.79
C GLU A 499 6.42 -27.38 9.00
N PHE A 500 5.17 -26.91 8.82
CA PHE A 500 4.74 -25.54 9.11
C PHE A 500 3.41 -25.55 9.88
N VAL A 501 3.23 -24.58 10.78
CA VAL A 501 1.98 -24.36 11.53
C VAL A 501 1.29 -23.10 11.04
N SER A 502 -0.04 -23.14 10.96
CA SER A 502 -0.90 -22.00 10.60
C SER A 502 -0.74 -20.84 11.60
N SER A 503 -0.15 -19.73 11.17
CA SER A 503 0.27 -18.62 12.05
C SER A 503 -0.85 -17.68 12.55
N PHE A 504 -2.11 -17.90 12.15
CA PHE A 504 -3.22 -16.96 12.39
C PHE A 504 -3.37 -16.49 13.85
N ASP A 505 -3.14 -17.37 14.83
CA ASP A 505 -3.30 -17.06 16.26
C ASP A 505 -2.39 -15.90 16.76
N TYR A 506 -1.37 -15.49 15.99
CA TYR A 506 -0.48 -14.35 16.29
C TYR A 506 -0.69 -13.09 15.45
N HIS A 507 -1.58 -13.08 14.46
CA HIS A 507 -1.80 -11.89 13.60
C HIS A 507 -3.24 -11.62 13.18
N MET A 508 -4.14 -12.60 13.28
CA MET A 508 -5.53 -12.47 12.86
C MET A 508 -6.40 -12.08 14.07
N ASN A 509 -6.89 -10.84 14.09
CA ASN A 509 -7.76 -10.29 15.15
C ASN A 509 -7.11 -10.34 16.56
N VAL A 510 -5.84 -9.95 16.66
CA VAL A 510 -5.06 -9.94 17.91
C VAL A 510 -5.14 -8.61 18.68
N GLU A 511 -4.73 -8.62 19.95
CA GLU A 511 -4.73 -7.44 20.83
C GLU A 511 -3.99 -6.24 20.20
N GLY A 512 -4.54 -5.03 20.40
CA GLY A 512 -4.06 -3.79 19.78
C GLY A 512 -4.73 -3.43 18.46
N ILE A 513 -5.32 -4.37 17.72
CA ILE A 513 -6.00 -4.09 16.43
C ILE A 513 -7.10 -3.04 16.55
N GLU A 514 -7.85 -3.05 17.66
CA GLU A 514 -8.94 -2.12 17.96
C GLU A 514 -8.47 -0.66 18.09
N GLU A 515 -7.26 -0.42 18.59
CA GLU A 515 -6.69 0.93 18.71
C GLU A 515 -6.34 1.49 17.32
N PHE A 516 -5.66 0.68 16.49
CA PHE A 516 -5.34 1.05 15.11
C PHE A 516 -6.58 1.23 14.23
N LEU A 517 -7.62 0.41 14.39
CA LEU A 517 -8.87 0.56 13.64
C LEU A 517 -9.68 1.78 14.11
N THR A 518 -9.65 2.10 15.40
CA THR A 518 -10.30 3.32 15.93
C THR A 518 -9.56 4.58 15.45
N GLU A 519 -8.23 4.55 15.39
CA GLU A 519 -7.41 5.58 14.77
C GLU A 519 -7.68 5.70 13.26
N PHE A 520 -7.72 4.58 12.53
CA PHE A 520 -8.01 4.56 11.11
C PHE A 520 -9.39 5.14 10.77
N LYS A 521 -10.44 4.81 11.55
CA LYS A 521 -11.76 5.47 11.44
C LYS A 521 -11.63 6.97 11.67
N ARG A 522 -11.01 7.39 12.78
CA ARG A 522 -10.90 8.80 13.19
C ARG A 522 -10.15 9.66 12.17
N GLU A 523 -9.03 9.17 11.66
CA GLU A 523 -8.18 9.95 10.75
C GLU A 523 -8.65 9.90 9.29
N THR A 524 -9.29 8.82 8.83
CA THR A 524 -9.69 8.67 7.42
C THR A 524 -11.16 9.02 7.15
N TYR A 525 -12.10 8.08 7.30
CA TYR A 525 -13.50 8.30 6.91
C TYR A 525 -14.32 9.07 7.95
N GLY A 526 -14.04 8.95 9.24
CA GLY A 526 -14.69 9.72 10.31
C GLY A 526 -16.23 9.74 10.20
N ASP A 527 -16.78 10.95 10.12
CA ASP A 527 -18.23 11.22 9.97
C ASP A 527 -18.68 11.43 8.50
N ARG A 528 -17.86 11.07 7.51
CA ARG A 528 -18.16 11.26 6.08
C ARG A 528 -19.26 10.29 5.61
N ASP A 529 -20.10 10.73 4.67
CA ASP A 529 -21.23 9.94 4.13
C ASP A 529 -20.76 8.89 3.10
N VAL A 530 -19.90 7.98 3.56
CA VAL A 530 -19.33 6.85 2.81
C VAL A 530 -19.78 5.52 3.40
N VAL A 531 -19.67 4.43 2.63
CA VAL A 531 -19.94 3.07 3.12
C VAL A 531 -18.62 2.32 3.27
N THR A 532 -18.29 1.92 4.49
CA THR A 532 -17.10 1.14 4.81
C THR A 532 -17.45 -0.33 5.10
N VAL A 533 -16.69 -1.24 4.48
CA VAL A 533 -16.78 -2.68 4.72
C VAL A 533 -15.38 -3.25 4.97
N GLY A 534 -15.17 -3.88 6.12
CA GLY A 534 -13.91 -4.55 6.46
C GLY A 534 -13.93 -6.04 6.07
N GLU A 535 -12.84 -6.54 5.50
CA GLU A 535 -12.65 -7.99 5.30
C GLU A 535 -12.06 -8.62 6.57
N ALA A 536 -12.93 -9.04 7.48
CA ALA A 536 -12.59 -9.31 8.88
C ALA A 536 -12.57 -10.82 9.18
N ASN A 537 -11.58 -11.53 8.61
CA ASN A 537 -11.34 -12.92 8.97
C ASN A 537 -10.91 -13.04 10.45
N GLY A 538 -11.35 -14.11 11.12
CA GLY A 538 -11.11 -14.34 12.55
C GLY A 538 -11.99 -13.54 13.53
N VAL A 539 -12.84 -12.62 13.08
CA VAL A 539 -13.81 -11.95 13.97
C VAL A 539 -15.00 -12.87 14.25
N GLY A 540 -15.22 -13.18 15.54
CA GLY A 540 -16.38 -13.93 16.01
C GLY A 540 -17.67 -13.11 15.95
N ALA A 541 -18.81 -13.78 15.76
CA ALA A 541 -20.13 -13.14 15.76
C ALA A 541 -20.48 -12.45 17.09
N ASP A 542 -19.80 -12.82 18.17
CA ASP A 542 -19.85 -12.25 19.51
C ASP A 542 -18.96 -11.00 19.66
N GLN A 543 -17.85 -10.92 18.92
CA GLN A 543 -16.96 -9.74 18.86
C GLN A 543 -17.42 -8.70 17.82
N ALA A 544 -18.21 -9.11 16.84
CA ALA A 544 -18.61 -8.29 15.69
C ALA A 544 -19.29 -6.97 16.05
N VAL A 545 -19.93 -6.87 17.23
CA VAL A 545 -20.53 -5.62 17.72
C VAL A 545 -19.49 -4.51 17.82
N ASP A 546 -18.32 -4.78 18.42
CA ASP A 546 -17.25 -3.78 18.55
C ASP A 546 -16.73 -3.30 17.18
N TRP A 547 -16.91 -4.10 16.13
CA TRP A 547 -16.48 -3.77 14.76
C TRP A 547 -17.53 -2.95 13.99
N VAL A 548 -18.83 -3.15 14.21
CA VAL A 548 -19.91 -2.61 13.35
C VAL A 548 -21.12 -1.99 14.07
N ASP A 549 -21.02 -1.72 15.37
CA ASP A 549 -21.98 -0.89 16.13
C ASP A 549 -22.13 0.52 15.53
N GLU A 550 -23.35 1.08 15.52
CA GLU A 550 -23.63 2.37 14.87
C GLU A 550 -22.87 3.57 15.50
N GLU A 551 -22.58 3.54 16.80
CA GLU A 551 -21.81 4.59 17.49
C GLU A 551 -20.31 4.27 17.52
N LYS A 552 -19.96 3.05 17.94
CA LYS A 552 -18.60 2.64 18.36
C LYS A 552 -17.90 1.73 17.36
N GLY A 553 -18.63 1.18 16.39
CA GLY A 553 -18.08 0.36 15.33
C GLY A 553 -17.06 1.12 14.49
N LYS A 554 -16.06 0.39 14.00
CA LYS A 554 -15.01 0.95 13.13
C LYS A 554 -15.47 0.94 11.67
N PHE A 555 -16.20 -0.09 11.23
CA PHE A 555 -16.77 -0.17 9.89
C PHE A 555 -18.31 -0.10 9.93
N ASN A 556 -18.97 0.27 8.83
CA ASN A 556 -20.43 0.13 8.79
C ASN A 556 -20.88 -1.34 8.74
N MET A 557 -20.04 -2.22 8.20
CA MET A 557 -20.27 -3.66 8.13
C MET A 557 -18.93 -4.43 7.96
N ILE A 558 -18.94 -5.74 8.17
CA ILE A 558 -17.79 -6.61 7.90
C ILE A 558 -18.18 -7.86 7.12
N PHE A 559 -17.28 -8.31 6.24
CA PHE A 559 -17.32 -9.66 5.68
C PHE A 559 -16.78 -10.65 6.72
N GLN A 560 -17.67 -11.54 7.18
CA GLN A 560 -17.33 -12.66 8.05
C GLN A 560 -17.09 -13.94 7.24
N PHE A 561 -16.15 -14.75 7.71
CA PHE A 561 -15.73 -15.97 7.00
C PHE A 561 -16.20 -17.27 7.65
N GLU A 562 -16.89 -17.25 8.79
CA GLU A 562 -17.38 -18.47 9.45
C GLU A 562 -18.26 -19.31 8.53
N ALA A 563 -19.17 -18.66 7.79
CA ALA A 563 -20.07 -19.35 6.86
C ALA A 563 -19.28 -20.01 5.74
N THR A 564 -18.25 -19.33 5.21
CA THR A 564 -17.37 -19.89 4.18
C THR A 564 -16.41 -20.94 4.75
N ASN A 565 -15.99 -20.88 5.99
CA ASN A 565 -15.06 -21.87 6.56
C ASN A 565 -15.75 -23.23 6.85
N LEU A 566 -16.97 -23.43 6.32
CA LEU A 566 -17.57 -24.72 6.03
C LEU A 566 -17.01 -25.40 4.76
N TRP A 567 -16.60 -24.67 3.70
CA TRP A 567 -16.08 -25.28 2.45
C TRP A 567 -14.94 -26.27 2.74
N GLU A 568 -14.04 -25.90 3.65
CA GLU A 568 -12.87 -26.67 4.11
C GLU A 568 -13.24 -27.89 4.98
N LYS A 569 -14.43 -27.88 5.60
CA LYS A 569 -14.86 -28.91 6.58
C LYS A 569 -15.75 -29.99 5.97
N THR A 570 -16.28 -29.78 4.77
CA THR A 570 -17.35 -30.61 4.19
C THR A 570 -17.13 -31.08 2.75
N LEU A 571 -15.98 -30.74 2.13
CA LEU A 571 -15.44 -31.29 0.87
C LEU A 571 -16.52 -31.67 -0.18
N GLY A 572 -17.22 -30.67 -0.71
CA GLY A 572 -18.22 -30.88 -1.77
C GLY A 572 -19.65 -31.13 -1.30
N SER A 573 -20.01 -30.79 -0.07
CA SER A 573 -21.40 -30.88 0.43
C SER A 573 -21.73 -29.81 1.48
N LEU A 574 -23.01 -29.47 1.69
CA LEU A 574 -23.43 -28.48 2.68
C LEU A 574 -24.02 -29.12 3.94
N ASP A 575 -23.41 -28.87 5.12
CA ASP A 575 -24.14 -29.03 6.39
C ASP A 575 -25.12 -27.86 6.55
N VAL A 576 -26.36 -28.08 6.07
CA VAL A 576 -27.49 -27.14 6.18
C VAL A 576 -27.75 -26.74 7.64
N LEU A 577 -27.46 -27.60 8.63
CA LEU A 577 -27.64 -27.26 10.05
C LEU A 577 -26.50 -26.36 10.56
N ALA A 578 -25.24 -26.58 10.16
CA ALA A 578 -24.14 -25.66 10.48
C ALA A 578 -24.34 -24.29 9.84
N PHE A 579 -24.68 -24.26 8.55
CA PHE A 579 -24.93 -23.02 7.82
C PHE A 579 -26.09 -22.23 8.45
N LYS A 580 -27.20 -22.89 8.82
CA LYS A 580 -28.27 -22.28 9.62
C LYS A 580 -27.78 -21.66 10.92
N ARG A 581 -27.00 -22.40 11.72
CA ARG A 581 -26.49 -21.95 13.03
C ARG A 581 -25.64 -20.68 12.86
N ILE A 582 -24.70 -20.70 11.92
CA ILE A 582 -23.79 -19.58 11.66
C ILE A 582 -24.56 -18.35 11.17
N MET A 583 -25.33 -18.46 10.08
CA MET A 583 -26.09 -17.33 9.54
C MET A 583 -27.09 -16.77 10.57
N THR A 584 -27.74 -17.63 11.36
CA THR A 584 -28.66 -17.18 12.43
C THR A 584 -27.95 -16.47 13.57
N ARG A 585 -26.73 -16.91 13.94
CA ARG A 585 -25.93 -16.23 14.97
C ARG A 585 -25.56 -14.81 14.50
N TRP A 586 -25.02 -14.65 13.30
CA TRP A 586 -24.69 -13.33 12.72
C TRP A 586 -25.90 -12.40 12.55
N GLN A 587 -27.06 -12.95 12.16
CA GLN A 587 -28.31 -12.19 12.10
C GLN A 587 -28.85 -11.76 13.47
N LYS A 588 -28.55 -12.50 14.55
CA LYS A 588 -29.01 -12.16 15.91
C LYS A 588 -28.03 -11.30 16.71
N SER A 589 -26.71 -11.54 16.61
CA SER A 589 -25.71 -10.73 17.32
C SER A 589 -25.76 -9.24 16.97
N LEU A 590 -26.09 -8.93 15.71
CA LEU A 590 -26.13 -7.56 15.20
C LEU A 590 -27.57 -6.99 15.14
N GLU A 591 -28.59 -7.70 15.64
CA GLU A 591 -29.99 -7.26 15.57
C GLU A 591 -30.21 -5.92 16.30
N LYS A 592 -30.44 -4.84 15.54
CA LYS A 592 -30.60 -3.44 16.01
C LYS A 592 -29.35 -2.80 16.64
N ILE A 593 -28.17 -3.38 16.41
CA ILE A 593 -26.90 -2.87 16.96
C ILE A 593 -25.93 -2.51 15.83
N GLY A 594 -25.83 -3.35 14.80
CA GLY A 594 -24.92 -3.13 13.68
C GLY A 594 -25.40 -3.79 12.38
N TRP A 595 -24.56 -3.78 11.34
CA TRP A 595 -24.97 -4.21 10.00
C TRP A 595 -24.14 -5.37 9.45
N ASN A 596 -24.81 -6.37 8.86
CA ASN A 596 -24.15 -7.52 8.22
C ASN A 596 -23.74 -7.15 6.78
N ALA A 597 -22.54 -7.53 6.34
CA ALA A 597 -22.26 -7.74 4.92
C ALA A 597 -22.61 -9.19 4.57
N VAL A 598 -23.62 -9.40 3.72
CA VAL A 598 -24.17 -10.74 3.43
C VAL A 598 -23.71 -11.19 2.05
N PHE A 599 -22.89 -12.22 1.98
CA PHE A 599 -22.35 -12.76 0.73
C PHE A 599 -22.26 -14.29 0.78
N LEU A 600 -22.01 -14.91 -0.36
CA LEU A 600 -21.78 -16.36 -0.49
C LEU A 600 -20.64 -16.72 -1.46
N GLU A 601 -20.31 -15.85 -2.42
CA GLU A 601 -19.18 -16.00 -3.34
C GLU A 601 -18.31 -14.73 -3.30
N ASN A 602 -17.02 -14.90 -3.57
CA ASN A 602 -16.05 -13.83 -3.83
C ASN A 602 -14.95 -14.37 -4.76
N HIS A 603 -13.88 -13.61 -5.00
CA HIS A 603 -12.76 -14.02 -5.87
C HIS A 603 -11.84 -15.10 -5.27
N ASP A 604 -12.13 -15.59 -4.06
CA ASP A 604 -11.22 -16.35 -3.20
C ASP A 604 -11.84 -17.64 -2.63
N LYS A 605 -13.13 -17.89 -2.89
CA LYS A 605 -13.85 -19.14 -2.60
C LYS A 605 -14.56 -19.65 -3.88
N PRO A 606 -14.68 -20.97 -4.08
CA PRO A 606 -15.25 -21.57 -5.29
C PRO A 606 -16.76 -21.29 -5.47
N ARG A 607 -17.32 -21.62 -6.64
CA ARG A 607 -18.72 -21.35 -6.97
C ARG A 607 -19.67 -22.25 -6.18
N ILE A 608 -20.67 -21.66 -5.53
CA ILE A 608 -21.56 -22.34 -4.58
C ILE A 608 -22.41 -23.42 -5.24
N VAL A 609 -22.79 -23.19 -6.50
CA VAL A 609 -23.59 -24.12 -7.31
C VAL A 609 -22.83 -25.42 -7.57
N SER A 610 -21.49 -25.40 -7.59
CA SER A 610 -20.65 -26.58 -7.81
C SER A 610 -20.20 -27.28 -6.53
N THR A 611 -19.82 -26.54 -5.48
CA THR A 611 -19.22 -27.16 -4.27
C THR A 611 -20.23 -27.44 -3.14
N TRP A 612 -21.36 -26.72 -3.07
CA TRP A 612 -22.45 -27.00 -2.10
C TRP A 612 -23.78 -27.36 -2.78
N GLY A 613 -23.86 -27.15 -4.09
CA GLY A 613 -25.07 -27.24 -4.88
C GLY A 613 -25.16 -28.46 -5.80
N ASN A 614 -25.85 -28.28 -6.92
CA ASN A 614 -25.92 -29.22 -8.02
C ASN A 614 -25.83 -28.44 -9.34
N ASP A 615 -24.66 -28.42 -9.98
CA ASP A 615 -24.37 -27.69 -11.22
C ASP A 615 -24.85 -28.39 -12.51
N LYS A 616 -25.64 -29.46 -12.37
CA LYS A 616 -26.03 -30.38 -13.45
C LYS A 616 -27.51 -30.29 -13.78
N GLU A 617 -28.33 -30.97 -13.00
CA GLU A 617 -29.77 -31.16 -13.21
C GLU A 617 -30.55 -29.98 -12.61
N TYR A 618 -30.25 -29.64 -11.36
CA TYR A 618 -30.92 -28.59 -10.61
C TYR A 618 -30.18 -27.25 -10.62
N TRP A 619 -29.27 -27.04 -11.58
CA TRP A 619 -28.36 -25.88 -11.68
C TRP A 619 -29.02 -24.53 -11.41
N ARG A 620 -30.10 -24.23 -12.14
CA ARG A 620 -30.90 -22.99 -12.02
C ARG A 620 -31.53 -22.86 -10.63
N ASP A 621 -32.18 -23.93 -10.19
CA ASP A 621 -32.99 -23.92 -8.98
C ASP A 621 -32.09 -23.84 -7.75
N CYS A 622 -30.96 -24.54 -7.78
CA CYS A 622 -29.87 -24.44 -6.85
C CYS A 622 -29.32 -22.99 -6.76
N ALA A 623 -28.93 -22.37 -7.89
CA ALA A 623 -28.39 -21.01 -7.89
C ALA A 623 -29.39 -20.00 -7.30
N THR A 624 -30.66 -20.08 -7.71
CA THR A 624 -31.73 -19.22 -7.19
C THR A 624 -32.06 -19.49 -5.71
N SER A 625 -31.90 -20.73 -5.23
CA SER A 625 -32.15 -21.10 -3.84
C SER A 625 -31.16 -20.44 -2.88
N PHE A 626 -29.86 -20.53 -3.17
CA PHE A 626 -28.82 -19.84 -2.43
C PHE A 626 -29.02 -18.32 -2.48
N ALA A 627 -29.26 -17.77 -3.67
CA ALA A 627 -29.54 -16.34 -3.86
C ALA A 627 -30.63 -15.85 -2.89
N THR A 628 -31.77 -16.55 -2.83
CA THR A 628 -32.91 -16.12 -2.00
C THR A 628 -32.62 -16.20 -0.51
N VAL A 629 -31.85 -17.20 -0.05
CA VAL A 629 -31.52 -17.34 1.38
C VAL A 629 -30.74 -16.13 1.87
N TYR A 630 -29.73 -15.64 1.15
CA TYR A 630 -28.90 -14.52 1.62
C TYR A 630 -29.46 -13.14 1.23
N MET A 631 -30.02 -12.98 0.02
CA MET A 631 -30.54 -11.70 -0.47
C MET A 631 -31.77 -11.18 0.29
N LEU A 632 -32.43 -12.00 1.12
CA LEU A 632 -33.59 -11.60 1.94
C LEU A 632 -33.28 -11.57 3.46
N MET A 633 -32.00 -11.70 3.85
CA MET A 633 -31.52 -11.47 5.22
C MET A 633 -31.35 -9.97 5.53
N MET A 634 -31.18 -9.64 6.81
CA MET A 634 -30.81 -8.30 7.29
C MET A 634 -29.35 -8.01 6.92
N GLY A 635 -29.03 -6.78 6.52
CA GLY A 635 -27.70 -6.39 6.06
C GLY A 635 -27.67 -5.86 4.62
N THR A 636 -26.47 -5.69 4.08
CA THR A 636 -26.22 -5.36 2.66
C THR A 636 -25.80 -6.63 1.93
N PRO A 637 -26.59 -7.12 0.94
CA PRO A 637 -26.20 -8.28 0.17
C PRO A 637 -25.21 -7.92 -0.95
N PHE A 638 -24.15 -8.70 -1.09
CA PHE A 638 -23.15 -8.58 -2.16
C PHE A 638 -23.28 -9.74 -3.15
N ILE A 639 -23.20 -9.42 -4.44
CA ILE A 639 -23.24 -10.38 -5.55
C ILE A 639 -21.86 -10.38 -6.21
N TYR A 640 -21.23 -11.54 -6.35
CA TYR A 640 -19.95 -11.65 -7.07
C TYR A 640 -20.19 -11.92 -8.56
N GLN A 641 -19.34 -11.36 -9.44
CA GLN A 641 -19.53 -11.45 -10.89
C GLN A 641 -19.73 -12.90 -11.36
N GLY A 642 -20.74 -13.15 -12.19
CA GLY A 642 -21.09 -14.49 -12.65
C GLY A 642 -22.00 -15.29 -11.71
N GLN A 643 -22.15 -14.90 -10.44
CA GLN A 643 -23.06 -15.56 -9.49
C GLN A 643 -24.52 -15.35 -9.92
N GLU A 644 -24.82 -14.18 -10.49
CA GLU A 644 -26.13 -13.80 -11.02
C GLU A 644 -26.54 -14.58 -12.28
N ILE A 645 -25.58 -15.07 -13.06
CA ILE A 645 -25.83 -16.03 -14.15
C ILE A 645 -25.59 -17.49 -13.72
N GLY A 646 -25.22 -17.77 -12.46
CA GLY A 646 -24.95 -19.13 -11.98
C GLY A 646 -23.73 -19.79 -12.61
N MET A 647 -22.62 -19.05 -12.79
CA MET A 647 -21.33 -19.65 -13.18
C MET A 647 -20.90 -20.75 -12.21
N THR A 648 -20.15 -21.73 -12.73
CA THR A 648 -19.78 -22.96 -12.04
C THR A 648 -18.26 -23.08 -11.91
N ASN A 649 -17.79 -24.00 -11.07
CA ASN A 649 -16.38 -24.40 -11.06
C ASN A 649 -15.95 -24.90 -12.45
N VAL A 650 -14.64 -24.86 -12.69
CA VAL A 650 -13.99 -25.25 -13.94
C VAL A 650 -13.05 -26.44 -13.69
N ARG A 651 -12.84 -27.25 -14.73
CA ARG A 651 -11.97 -28.44 -14.68
C ARG A 651 -11.00 -28.41 -15.87
N PHE A 652 -9.97 -27.59 -15.76
CA PHE A 652 -8.88 -27.62 -16.74
C PHE A 652 -8.03 -28.89 -16.54
N PRO A 653 -7.49 -29.49 -17.62
CA PRO A 653 -6.84 -30.80 -17.55
C PRO A 653 -5.49 -30.78 -16.83
N SER A 654 -4.81 -29.63 -16.70
CA SER A 654 -3.47 -29.53 -16.13
C SER A 654 -3.38 -28.47 -15.03
N ILE A 655 -2.48 -28.68 -14.06
CA ILE A 655 -2.10 -27.69 -13.04
C ILE A 655 -1.50 -26.41 -13.65
N THR A 656 -0.92 -26.51 -14.86
CA THR A 656 -0.42 -25.34 -15.62
C THR A 656 -1.52 -24.31 -15.89
N ASP A 657 -2.74 -24.79 -16.09
CA ASP A 657 -3.89 -24.02 -16.56
C ASP A 657 -4.57 -23.23 -15.41
N TYR A 658 -4.16 -23.51 -14.17
CA TYR A 658 -4.53 -22.80 -12.94
C TYR A 658 -3.42 -21.81 -12.57
N PRO A 659 -3.57 -20.49 -12.80
CA PRO A 659 -2.57 -19.48 -12.46
C PRO A 659 -2.40 -19.25 -10.95
N ASP A 660 -3.36 -19.62 -10.10
CA ASP A 660 -3.29 -19.37 -8.65
C ASP A 660 -2.05 -20.02 -7.99
N VAL A 661 -1.21 -19.16 -7.41
CA VAL A 661 0.03 -19.58 -6.75
C VAL A 661 -0.22 -20.49 -5.55
N ALA A 662 -1.33 -20.33 -4.83
CA ALA A 662 -1.66 -21.21 -3.70
C ALA A 662 -2.06 -22.61 -4.19
N ALA A 663 -2.86 -22.73 -5.26
CA ALA A 663 -3.18 -24.01 -5.89
C ALA A 663 -1.92 -24.71 -6.44
N ARG A 664 -1.03 -23.97 -7.12
CA ARG A 664 0.26 -24.50 -7.63
C ARG A 664 1.19 -24.97 -6.51
N ASN A 665 1.33 -24.19 -5.44
CA ASN A 665 2.18 -24.54 -4.30
C ASN A 665 1.61 -25.74 -3.53
N PHE A 666 0.30 -25.78 -3.28
CA PHE A 666 -0.38 -26.94 -2.69
C PHE A 666 -0.14 -28.21 -3.52
N TYR A 667 -0.37 -28.13 -4.84
CA TYR A 667 -0.15 -29.25 -5.75
C TYR A 667 1.30 -29.77 -5.67
N ASN A 668 2.29 -28.88 -5.76
CA ASN A 668 3.70 -29.27 -5.72
C ASN A 668 4.12 -29.89 -4.37
N LEU A 669 3.69 -29.30 -3.25
CA LEU A 669 4.03 -29.78 -1.91
C LEU A 669 3.41 -31.14 -1.58
N GLU A 670 2.14 -31.37 -1.96
CA GLU A 670 1.48 -32.64 -1.71
C GLU A 670 1.88 -33.73 -2.73
N LEU A 671 2.21 -33.37 -3.96
CA LEU A 671 2.80 -34.29 -4.94
C LEU A 671 4.19 -34.77 -4.47
N ALA A 672 5.00 -33.89 -3.87
CA ALA A 672 6.29 -34.26 -3.28
C ALA A 672 6.15 -35.23 -2.08
N LYS A 673 5.00 -35.21 -1.39
CA LYS A 673 4.63 -36.18 -0.35
C LYS A 673 4.07 -37.51 -0.91
N GLY A 674 3.95 -37.62 -2.23
CA GLY A 674 3.51 -38.83 -2.92
C GLY A 674 2.00 -38.98 -3.09
N ILE A 675 1.21 -37.91 -2.94
CA ILE A 675 -0.24 -37.94 -3.24
C ILE A 675 -0.45 -37.95 -4.76
N ASP A 676 -1.41 -38.74 -5.24
CA ASP A 676 -1.64 -38.92 -6.68
C ASP A 676 -2.16 -37.64 -7.37
N HIS A 677 -1.70 -37.40 -8.59
CA HIS A 677 -2.12 -36.27 -9.44
C HIS A 677 -3.65 -36.13 -9.52
N ASN A 678 -4.39 -37.23 -9.72
CA ASN A 678 -5.84 -37.17 -9.92
C ASN A 678 -6.57 -36.78 -8.63
N GLU A 679 -6.05 -37.19 -7.47
CA GLU A 679 -6.56 -36.82 -6.14
C GLU A 679 -6.32 -35.33 -5.87
N LEU A 680 -5.11 -34.83 -6.11
CA LEU A 680 -4.79 -33.41 -6.00
C LEU A 680 -5.63 -32.54 -6.93
N MET A 681 -5.83 -32.97 -8.19
CA MET A 681 -6.70 -32.26 -9.12
C MET A 681 -8.17 -32.31 -8.69
N GLN A 682 -8.69 -33.41 -8.10
CA GLN A 682 -10.05 -33.39 -7.54
C GLN A 682 -10.19 -32.36 -6.41
N ILE A 683 -9.19 -32.20 -5.54
CA ILE A 683 -9.19 -31.16 -4.50
C ILE A 683 -9.27 -29.78 -5.16
N ILE A 684 -8.41 -29.50 -6.14
CA ILE A 684 -8.37 -28.20 -6.83
C ILE A 684 -9.67 -27.88 -7.59
N TYR A 685 -10.31 -28.88 -8.21
CA TYR A 685 -11.65 -28.72 -8.83
C TYR A 685 -12.78 -28.40 -7.83
N ILE A 686 -12.56 -28.63 -6.53
CA ILE A 686 -13.54 -28.43 -5.46
C ILE A 686 -13.25 -27.16 -4.66
N THR A 687 -11.97 -26.85 -4.38
CA THR A 687 -11.53 -25.79 -3.45
C THR A 687 -10.74 -24.65 -4.08
N GLY A 688 -10.19 -24.83 -5.29
CA GLY A 688 -9.26 -23.87 -5.90
C GLY A 688 -9.90 -22.50 -6.18
N ARG A 689 -9.16 -21.42 -5.91
CA ARG A 689 -9.66 -20.04 -6.00
C ARG A 689 -10.02 -19.63 -7.43
N ASP A 690 -9.26 -20.10 -8.41
CA ASP A 690 -9.48 -19.82 -9.84
C ASP A 690 -10.85 -20.25 -10.39
N ASN A 691 -11.55 -21.16 -9.71
CA ASN A 691 -12.94 -21.49 -10.01
C ASN A 691 -13.88 -20.27 -9.95
N ALA A 692 -13.52 -19.25 -9.17
CA ALA A 692 -14.22 -17.97 -9.15
C ALA A 692 -13.77 -17.02 -10.26
N ARG A 693 -12.50 -17.11 -10.68
CA ARG A 693 -11.75 -16.08 -11.43
C ARG A 693 -11.76 -16.24 -12.95
N THR A 694 -12.33 -17.32 -13.49
CA THR A 694 -12.49 -17.50 -14.94
C THR A 694 -13.25 -16.33 -15.59
N PRO A 695 -12.97 -15.98 -16.87
CA PRO A 695 -13.67 -14.96 -17.64
C PRO A 695 -15.19 -14.92 -17.43
N MET A 696 -15.73 -13.70 -17.31
CA MET A 696 -17.18 -13.48 -17.24
C MET A 696 -17.84 -13.90 -18.56
N GLN A 697 -18.91 -14.69 -18.45
CA GLN A 697 -19.53 -15.34 -19.60
C GLN A 697 -20.64 -14.45 -20.18
N TRP A 698 -20.27 -13.54 -21.09
CA TRP A 698 -21.20 -12.57 -21.69
C TRP A 698 -22.09 -13.19 -22.77
N ASP A 699 -21.52 -13.92 -23.74
CA ASP A 699 -22.27 -14.57 -24.82
C ASP A 699 -21.66 -15.90 -25.28
N VAL A 700 -21.88 -16.29 -26.55
CA VAL A 700 -21.43 -17.54 -27.17
C VAL A 700 -20.27 -17.36 -28.15
N SER A 701 -19.65 -16.17 -28.19
CA SER A 701 -18.51 -15.84 -29.05
C SER A 701 -17.17 -16.31 -28.44
N LEU A 702 -16.05 -15.91 -29.05
CA LEU A 702 -14.70 -16.23 -28.56
C LEU A 702 -14.52 -15.73 -27.12
N ASN A 703 -13.95 -16.59 -26.26
CA ASN A 703 -13.85 -16.36 -24.80
C ASN A 703 -15.17 -15.93 -24.13
N ALA A 704 -16.32 -16.38 -24.66
CA ALA A 704 -17.66 -15.96 -24.20
C ALA A 704 -17.91 -14.43 -24.28
N GLY A 705 -17.27 -13.73 -25.22
CA GLY A 705 -17.38 -12.27 -25.35
C GLY A 705 -16.57 -11.48 -24.33
N PHE A 706 -15.71 -12.13 -23.53
CA PHE A 706 -14.80 -11.46 -22.59
C PHE A 706 -13.60 -10.78 -23.29
N SER A 707 -13.11 -11.35 -24.39
CA SER A 707 -11.97 -10.82 -25.14
C SER A 707 -11.92 -11.39 -26.55
N GLU A 708 -11.59 -10.54 -27.53
CA GLU A 708 -11.37 -10.93 -28.94
C GLU A 708 -10.00 -11.61 -29.17
N ALA A 709 -9.10 -11.59 -28.17
CA ALA A 709 -7.81 -12.28 -28.24
C ALA A 709 -7.97 -13.81 -28.35
N GLN A 710 -7.01 -14.51 -28.96
CA GLN A 710 -7.11 -15.97 -29.12
C GLN A 710 -7.10 -16.74 -27.80
N GLN A 711 -6.57 -16.15 -26.72
CA GLN A 711 -6.54 -16.70 -25.37
C GLN A 711 -6.78 -15.57 -24.37
N ALA A 712 -7.52 -15.86 -23.30
CA ALA A 712 -7.59 -15.02 -22.11
C ALA A 712 -6.51 -15.45 -21.08
N TRP A 713 -6.19 -14.58 -20.12
CA TRP A 713 -5.15 -14.79 -19.09
C TRP A 713 -5.34 -16.08 -18.25
N ILE A 714 -6.59 -16.55 -18.16
CA ILE A 714 -6.99 -17.89 -17.72
C ILE A 714 -8.10 -18.36 -18.66
N GLY A 715 -8.21 -19.67 -18.88
CA GLY A 715 -9.22 -20.24 -19.77
C GLY A 715 -10.66 -19.85 -19.39
N VAL A 716 -11.54 -19.68 -20.39
CA VAL A 716 -12.98 -19.58 -20.15
C VAL A 716 -13.55 -20.96 -19.77
N ASN A 717 -14.53 -21.01 -18.88
CA ASN A 717 -15.21 -22.27 -18.57
C ASN A 717 -15.97 -22.78 -19.81
N PRO A 718 -15.70 -23.99 -20.34
CA PRO A 718 -16.29 -24.46 -21.61
C PRO A 718 -17.83 -24.50 -21.65
N ASN A 719 -18.51 -24.38 -20.50
CA ASN A 719 -19.96 -24.32 -20.43
C ASN A 719 -20.58 -22.97 -20.86
N TYR A 720 -19.77 -21.96 -21.24
CA TYR A 720 -20.25 -20.64 -21.65
C TYR A 720 -21.30 -20.67 -22.77
N VAL A 721 -21.22 -21.64 -23.67
CA VAL A 721 -22.20 -21.90 -24.73
C VAL A 721 -23.62 -22.23 -24.22
N ARG A 722 -23.78 -22.52 -22.92
CA ARG A 722 -25.05 -22.76 -22.20
C ARG A 722 -25.31 -21.70 -21.12
N ILE A 723 -24.27 -21.20 -20.47
CA ILE A 723 -24.34 -20.27 -19.34
C ILE A 723 -23.70 -18.95 -19.77
N ASN A 724 -24.51 -17.99 -20.20
CA ASN A 724 -24.04 -16.65 -20.54
C ASN A 724 -25.15 -15.59 -20.37
N VAL A 725 -24.76 -14.32 -20.24
CA VAL A 725 -25.67 -13.17 -20.08
C VAL A 725 -26.62 -13.04 -21.29
N GLY A 726 -26.08 -13.06 -22.52
CA GLY A 726 -26.82 -12.84 -23.76
C GLY A 726 -27.90 -13.89 -24.06
N GLN A 727 -27.84 -15.06 -23.44
CA GLN A 727 -28.92 -16.05 -23.39
C GLN A 727 -29.87 -15.80 -22.22
N GLN A 728 -29.34 -15.56 -21.02
CA GLN A 728 -30.15 -15.43 -19.80
C GLN A 728 -30.98 -14.15 -19.73
N GLU A 729 -30.59 -13.06 -20.40
CA GLU A 729 -31.45 -11.86 -20.47
C GLU A 729 -32.75 -12.11 -21.24
N LYS A 730 -32.72 -13.03 -22.23
CA LYS A 730 -33.87 -13.38 -23.09
C LYS A 730 -34.80 -14.41 -22.47
N ASP A 731 -34.36 -15.11 -21.42
CA ASP A 731 -35.16 -16.05 -20.65
C ASP A 731 -35.65 -15.39 -19.35
N GLU A 732 -36.94 -15.06 -19.27
CA GLU A 732 -37.57 -14.49 -18.07
C GLU A 732 -37.39 -15.36 -16.82
N ASN A 733 -37.19 -16.67 -16.99
CA ASN A 733 -37.02 -17.63 -15.92
C ASN A 733 -35.55 -17.84 -15.51
N SER A 734 -34.60 -17.19 -16.15
CA SER A 734 -33.17 -17.37 -15.92
C SER A 734 -32.71 -17.01 -14.50
N VAL A 735 -31.48 -17.40 -14.14
CA VAL A 735 -30.86 -17.03 -12.86
C VAL A 735 -30.72 -15.50 -12.80
N LEU A 736 -30.31 -14.87 -13.91
CA LEU A 736 -30.15 -13.41 -14.01
C LEU A 736 -31.47 -12.66 -13.82
N ASN A 737 -32.53 -13.07 -14.52
CA ASN A 737 -33.85 -12.45 -14.39
C ASN A 737 -34.54 -12.82 -13.07
N TYR A 738 -34.13 -13.90 -12.40
CA TYR A 738 -34.48 -14.16 -11.00
C TYR A 738 -33.76 -13.20 -10.04
N TYR A 739 -32.45 -12.96 -10.19
CA TYR A 739 -31.72 -11.97 -9.40
C TYR A 739 -32.29 -10.55 -9.58
N LYS A 740 -32.61 -10.13 -10.82
CA LYS A 740 -33.28 -8.85 -11.09
C LYS A 740 -34.62 -8.74 -10.34
N ARG A 741 -35.45 -9.79 -10.33
CA ARG A 741 -36.71 -9.86 -9.54
C ARG A 741 -36.47 -9.81 -8.02
N LEU A 742 -35.44 -10.49 -7.54
CA LEU A 742 -35.08 -10.59 -6.12
C LEU A 742 -34.55 -9.26 -5.56
N ILE A 743 -33.72 -8.54 -6.32
CA ILE A 743 -33.27 -7.17 -6.01
C ILE A 743 -34.47 -6.21 -5.97
N ARG A 744 -35.37 -6.31 -6.96
CA ARG A 744 -36.61 -5.51 -7.01
C ARG A 744 -37.49 -5.77 -5.78
N LEU A 745 -37.76 -7.04 -5.44
CA LEU A 745 -38.54 -7.42 -4.26
C LEU A 745 -37.98 -6.82 -2.96
N ARG A 746 -36.65 -6.84 -2.78
CA ARG A 746 -35.96 -6.23 -1.62
C ARG A 746 -36.12 -4.71 -1.60
N LYS A 747 -36.00 -4.03 -2.75
CA LYS A 747 -36.16 -2.57 -2.86
C LYS A 747 -37.61 -2.08 -2.71
N GLU A 748 -38.59 -2.90 -3.10
CA GLU A 748 -40.03 -2.56 -2.99
C GLU A 748 -40.63 -2.93 -1.62
N ASN A 749 -39.90 -3.63 -0.73
CA ASN A 749 -40.42 -4.10 0.55
C ASN A 749 -39.38 -3.97 1.69
N ASP A 750 -39.45 -2.89 2.44
CA ASP A 750 -38.58 -2.56 3.60
C ASP A 750 -38.45 -3.68 4.64
N ILE A 751 -39.41 -4.61 4.72
CA ILE A 751 -39.34 -5.78 5.60
C ILE A 751 -38.10 -6.66 5.33
N PHE A 752 -37.62 -6.72 4.08
CA PHE A 752 -36.40 -7.44 3.74
C PHE A 752 -35.13 -6.61 4.01
N ILE A 753 -35.26 -5.31 4.25
CA ILE A 753 -34.15 -4.47 4.69
C ILE A 753 -34.10 -4.50 6.23
N TYR A 754 -35.10 -3.93 6.89
CA TYR A 754 -35.10 -3.63 8.33
C TYR A 754 -35.87 -4.62 9.22
N GLY A 755 -36.60 -5.59 8.67
CA GLY A 755 -37.42 -6.51 9.47
C GLY A 755 -36.60 -7.42 10.38
N ILE A 756 -37.09 -7.72 11.58
CA ILE A 756 -36.44 -8.65 12.53
C ILE A 756 -36.37 -10.05 11.91
N TYR A 757 -35.18 -10.65 11.89
CA TYR A 757 -34.94 -12.02 11.42
C TYR A 757 -35.21 -13.04 12.53
N ASP A 758 -35.99 -14.08 12.27
CA ASP A 758 -36.14 -15.23 13.17
C ASP A 758 -36.05 -16.56 12.40
N LEU A 759 -35.19 -17.48 12.84
CA LEU A 759 -35.04 -18.81 12.26
C LEU A 759 -36.26 -19.69 12.61
N ILE A 760 -36.85 -20.34 11.59
CA ILE A 760 -37.86 -21.38 11.76
C ILE A 760 -37.35 -22.72 11.22
N LEU A 761 -38.00 -23.83 11.60
CA LEU A 761 -37.60 -25.18 11.17
C LEU A 761 -36.10 -25.47 11.45
N SER A 762 -35.56 -24.97 12.57
CA SER A 762 -34.13 -24.98 12.91
C SER A 762 -33.47 -26.34 12.67
N ASN A 763 -34.06 -27.40 13.23
CA ASN A 763 -33.55 -28.78 13.16
C ASN A 763 -33.85 -29.50 11.81
N HIS A 764 -34.51 -28.87 10.84
CA HIS A 764 -34.83 -29.51 9.56
C HIS A 764 -33.59 -29.59 8.65
N LYS A 765 -33.19 -30.81 8.24
CA LYS A 765 -31.92 -31.06 7.54
C LYS A 765 -31.86 -30.58 6.08
N GLN A 766 -33.00 -30.21 5.47
CA GLN A 766 -33.08 -29.83 4.05
C GLN A 766 -33.61 -28.40 3.79
N ILE A 767 -34.38 -27.84 4.73
CA ILE A 767 -35.15 -26.60 4.50
C ILE A 767 -34.54 -25.48 5.34
N PHE A 768 -33.95 -24.47 4.70
CA PHE A 768 -33.67 -23.20 5.35
C PHE A 768 -34.98 -22.40 5.36
N GLY A 769 -35.53 -22.17 6.55
CA GLY A 769 -36.72 -21.35 6.74
C GLY A 769 -36.44 -20.23 7.73
N TYR A 770 -36.83 -19.00 7.41
CA TYR A 770 -36.82 -17.89 8.37
C TYR A 770 -37.98 -16.94 8.11
N THR A 771 -38.31 -16.12 9.11
CA THR A 771 -39.23 -15.00 8.95
C THR A 771 -38.48 -13.67 9.03
N ARG A 772 -38.96 -12.67 8.28
CA ARG A 772 -38.67 -11.26 8.53
C ARG A 772 -39.95 -10.60 9.06
N THR A 773 -39.89 -9.86 10.17
CA THR A 773 -41.08 -9.25 10.80
C THR A 773 -40.92 -7.75 10.99
N SER A 774 -41.96 -6.98 10.69
CA SER A 774 -42.15 -5.58 11.09
C SER A 774 -43.48 -5.41 11.82
N ASP A 775 -43.78 -4.21 12.34
CA ASP A 775 -45.04 -3.91 13.05
C ASP A 775 -46.31 -4.19 12.21
N THR A 776 -46.19 -4.12 10.88
CA THR A 776 -47.31 -4.19 9.93
C THR A 776 -47.29 -5.43 9.06
N LYS A 777 -46.16 -6.14 8.94
CA LYS A 777 -46.00 -7.27 8.01
C LYS A 777 -45.13 -8.38 8.58
N ARG A 778 -45.36 -9.62 8.13
CA ARG A 778 -44.43 -10.74 8.29
C ARG A 778 -44.20 -11.44 6.96
N ALA A 779 -42.94 -11.57 6.57
CA ALA A 779 -42.52 -12.40 5.45
C ALA A 779 -42.03 -13.76 5.96
N PHE A 780 -42.29 -14.81 5.18
CA PHE A 780 -41.75 -16.16 5.37
C PHE A 780 -40.88 -16.49 4.16
N VAL A 781 -39.59 -16.72 4.38
CA VAL A 781 -38.65 -17.22 3.36
C VAL A 781 -38.46 -18.71 3.62
N LEU A 782 -38.88 -19.56 2.68
CA LEU A 782 -38.78 -21.01 2.77
C LEU A 782 -38.03 -21.54 1.54
N THR A 783 -36.90 -22.19 1.77
CA THR A 783 -36.02 -22.68 0.70
C THR A 783 -35.53 -24.09 1.00
N ASN A 784 -35.66 -25.01 0.04
CA ASN A 784 -34.92 -26.27 0.04
C ASN A 784 -33.48 -26.00 -0.42
N LEU A 785 -32.49 -26.52 0.30
CA LEU A 785 -31.07 -26.45 -0.05
C LEU A 785 -30.49 -27.82 -0.42
N THR A 786 -31.35 -28.73 -0.90
CA THR A 786 -30.95 -30.09 -1.31
C THR A 786 -31.59 -30.52 -2.62
N ASP A 787 -30.90 -31.43 -3.29
CA ASP A 787 -31.26 -32.19 -4.48
C ASP A 787 -32.43 -33.17 -4.30
N ARG A 788 -33.03 -33.22 -3.10
CA ARG A 788 -34.08 -34.16 -2.73
C ARG A 788 -35.35 -33.44 -2.35
N VAL A 789 -36.49 -34.05 -2.68
CA VAL A 789 -37.80 -33.66 -2.16
C VAL A 789 -37.75 -33.57 -0.64
N ALA A 790 -38.34 -32.52 -0.09
CA ALA A 790 -38.45 -32.29 1.34
C ALA A 790 -39.93 -32.22 1.74
N GLN A 791 -40.28 -32.72 2.93
CA GLN A 791 -41.62 -32.56 3.49
C GLN A 791 -41.55 -32.17 4.96
N PHE A 792 -42.31 -31.14 5.34
CA PHE A 792 -42.37 -30.63 6.70
C PHE A 792 -43.79 -30.17 7.06
N THR A 793 -43.98 -29.78 8.32
CA THR A 793 -45.22 -29.19 8.82
C THR A 793 -44.91 -27.83 9.45
N LEU A 794 -45.63 -26.78 9.04
CA LEU A 794 -45.52 -25.44 9.62
C LEU A 794 -46.70 -25.20 10.58
N TYR A 795 -46.39 -24.86 11.83
CA TYR A 795 -47.40 -24.63 12.87
C TYR A 795 -47.93 -23.19 12.91
N GLN A 796 -47.27 -22.25 12.22
CA GLN A 796 -47.79 -20.89 12.01
C GLN A 796 -48.59 -20.84 10.70
N GLY A 797 -49.76 -20.21 10.72
CA GLY A 797 -50.67 -20.19 9.57
C GLY A 797 -50.21 -19.24 8.46
N LEU A 798 -50.06 -19.77 7.25
CA LEU A 798 -49.93 -18.98 6.01
C LEU A 798 -51.29 -18.56 5.41
N SER A 799 -52.38 -18.74 6.15
CA SER A 799 -53.73 -18.35 5.75
C SER A 799 -53.80 -16.83 5.51
N SER A 800 -54.26 -16.42 4.32
CA SER A 800 -54.21 -15.02 3.83
C SER A 800 -52.81 -14.47 3.50
N SER A 801 -51.82 -15.33 3.28
CA SER A 801 -50.52 -14.92 2.76
C SER A 801 -50.53 -14.77 1.23
N GLN A 802 -49.77 -13.80 0.73
CA GLN A 802 -49.47 -13.63 -0.68
C GLN A 802 -48.12 -14.29 -0.99
N LEU A 803 -48.07 -15.21 -1.96
CA LEU A 803 -46.82 -15.68 -2.56
C LEU A 803 -46.24 -14.52 -3.41
N VAL A 804 -45.02 -14.08 -3.09
CA VAL A 804 -44.36 -12.94 -3.77
C VAL A 804 -43.13 -13.36 -4.59
N LEU A 805 -42.54 -14.53 -4.32
CA LEU A 805 -41.44 -15.08 -5.11
C LEU A 805 -41.39 -16.62 -5.02
N THR A 806 -41.06 -17.26 -6.14
CA THR A 806 -40.71 -18.68 -6.24
C THR A 806 -39.81 -18.88 -7.45
N ASN A 807 -38.99 -19.93 -7.45
CA ASN A 807 -38.30 -20.42 -8.64
C ASN A 807 -39.12 -21.49 -9.40
N SER A 808 -40.21 -22.02 -8.83
CA SER A 808 -41.07 -23.02 -9.49
C SER A 808 -41.60 -22.51 -10.82
N LEU A 809 -41.50 -23.36 -11.85
CA LEU A 809 -42.14 -23.16 -13.15
C LEU A 809 -43.59 -23.65 -13.17
N GLU A 810 -43.97 -24.52 -12.22
CA GLU A 810 -45.35 -24.99 -12.04
C GLU A 810 -46.11 -24.09 -11.05
N PRO A 811 -47.40 -23.77 -11.30
CA PRO A 811 -48.22 -22.99 -10.37
C PRO A 811 -48.37 -23.64 -8.99
N ILE A 812 -47.91 -22.95 -7.94
CA ILE A 812 -48.05 -23.42 -6.56
C ILE A 812 -49.51 -23.22 -6.08
N PRO A 813 -50.20 -24.24 -5.56
CA PRO A 813 -51.58 -24.12 -5.09
C PRO A 813 -51.77 -23.10 -3.96
N GLU A 814 -52.93 -22.45 -3.91
CA GLU A 814 -53.31 -21.55 -2.81
C GLU A 814 -53.47 -22.31 -1.49
N HIS A 815 -52.53 -22.13 -0.56
CA HIS A 815 -52.57 -22.76 0.77
C HIS A 815 -53.67 -22.14 1.66
N LYS A 816 -54.88 -22.70 1.57
CA LYS A 816 -56.05 -22.22 2.34
C LYS A 816 -56.01 -22.68 3.80
N GLU A 817 -55.77 -23.97 4.04
CA GLU A 817 -55.66 -24.54 5.41
C GLU A 817 -54.52 -25.57 5.59
N GLU A 818 -53.73 -25.85 4.56
CA GLU A 818 -52.68 -26.88 4.63
C GLU A 818 -51.54 -26.50 5.58
N LYS A 819 -51.23 -27.41 6.51
CA LYS A 819 -50.08 -27.30 7.43
C LYS A 819 -48.86 -28.09 6.96
N SER A 820 -49.03 -29.10 6.10
CA SER A 820 -47.92 -29.88 5.56
C SER A 820 -47.51 -29.36 4.20
N PHE A 821 -46.22 -29.17 4.01
CA PHE A 821 -45.61 -28.62 2.80
C PHE A 821 -44.69 -29.66 2.20
N LYS A 822 -44.90 -29.97 0.91
CA LYS A 822 -43.96 -30.71 0.07
C LYS A 822 -43.22 -29.71 -0.81
N PHE A 823 -41.90 -29.78 -0.78
CA PHE A 823 -40.98 -28.95 -1.58
C PHE A 823 -40.18 -29.86 -2.53
N HIS A 824 -40.06 -29.45 -3.78
CA HIS A 824 -39.20 -30.07 -4.78
C HIS A 824 -37.71 -29.78 -4.49
N PRO A 825 -36.77 -30.50 -5.12
CA PRO A 825 -35.34 -30.17 -5.05
C PRO A 825 -35.08 -28.69 -5.30
N TYR A 826 -34.31 -28.06 -4.41
CA TYR A 826 -34.00 -26.61 -4.44
C TYR A 826 -35.19 -25.63 -4.59
N GLU A 827 -36.42 -26.06 -4.30
CA GLU A 827 -37.60 -25.19 -4.42
C GLU A 827 -37.63 -24.05 -3.38
N ILE A 828 -38.12 -22.89 -3.81
CA ILE A 828 -38.22 -21.65 -3.02
C ILE A 828 -39.68 -21.20 -2.97
N ARG A 829 -40.14 -20.76 -1.80
CA ARG A 829 -41.40 -20.02 -1.66
C ARG A 829 -41.22 -18.87 -0.67
N VAL A 830 -41.46 -17.64 -1.13
CA VAL A 830 -41.46 -16.43 -0.29
C VAL A 830 -42.88 -15.90 -0.18
N TYR A 831 -43.38 -15.79 1.04
CA TYR A 831 -44.71 -15.28 1.33
C TYR A 831 -44.65 -13.97 2.12
N ILE A 832 -45.65 -13.10 1.98
CA ILE A 832 -45.88 -11.95 2.85
C ILE A 832 -47.31 -12.01 3.42
N ILE A 833 -47.46 -11.65 4.70
CA ILE A 833 -48.72 -11.50 5.42
C ILE A 833 -48.76 -10.08 6.00
N ASP A 834 -49.83 -9.33 5.73
CA ASP A 834 -50.09 -8.06 6.39
C ASP A 834 -50.80 -8.31 7.74
N HIS A 835 -50.26 -7.75 8.82
CA HIS A 835 -50.87 -7.76 10.15
C HIS A 835 -51.85 -6.60 10.28
N LYS A 836 -53.14 -6.89 10.52
CA LYS A 836 -54.12 -5.86 10.89
C LYS A 836 -53.68 -5.19 12.19
N LYS A 837 -53.53 -3.86 12.18
CA LYS A 837 -53.24 -3.06 13.38
C LYS A 837 -54.21 -3.44 14.51
N LYS A 838 -53.68 -3.75 15.70
CA LYS A 838 -54.46 -3.60 16.93
C LYS A 838 -54.80 -2.12 17.09
N GLU A 839 -56.05 -1.80 17.36
CA GLU A 839 -56.42 -0.41 17.65
C GLU A 839 -55.70 0.09 18.91
N PRO A 840 -55.24 1.36 18.94
CA PRO A 840 -54.54 1.90 20.08
C PRO A 840 -55.53 2.16 21.24
N HIS A 841 -55.57 1.27 22.22
CA HIS A 841 -56.35 1.44 23.46
C HIS A 841 -55.81 2.61 24.33
N ARG A 842 -56.21 3.83 23.94
CA ARG A 842 -56.45 4.99 24.81
C ARG A 842 -55.41 5.22 25.91
N HIS A 843 -54.22 5.71 25.55
CA HIS A 843 -53.21 6.20 26.50
C HIS A 843 -52.77 7.66 26.27
N GLN A 844 -53.66 8.50 25.72
CA GLN A 844 -53.59 9.96 25.88
C GLN A 844 -53.87 10.37 27.35
N LYS A 845 -52.92 10.09 28.25
CA LYS A 845 -52.76 10.72 29.58
C LYS A 845 -51.47 10.29 30.31
N LYS A 846 -50.31 10.52 29.66
CA LYS A 846 -48.99 10.47 30.35
C LYS A 846 -47.86 11.30 29.71
N LYS A 847 -48.02 11.81 28.48
CA LYS A 847 -47.08 12.74 27.82
C LYS A 847 -47.18 14.19 28.35
N HIS A 848 -47.19 14.32 29.67
CA HIS A 848 -47.28 15.59 30.42
C HIS A 848 -46.69 15.45 31.84
N ALA A 849 -45.79 14.47 32.01
CA ALA A 849 -45.10 14.13 33.26
C ALA A 849 -43.65 13.67 33.00
N ILE A 850 -43.10 13.98 31.81
CA ILE A 850 -41.73 13.67 31.37
C ILE A 850 -41.04 14.97 30.93
N ASP A 851 -41.79 15.87 30.29
CA ASP A 851 -41.42 17.28 30.05
C ASP A 851 -41.15 18.11 31.34
N GLN A 852 -41.19 17.48 32.53
CA GLN A 852 -40.77 18.05 33.82
C GLN A 852 -39.62 17.27 34.50
N SER A 853 -39.12 16.17 33.92
CA SER A 853 -37.95 15.44 34.44
C SER A 853 -36.64 15.78 33.71
N GLU A 854 -36.69 16.16 32.43
CA GLU A 854 -35.47 16.50 31.67
C GLU A 854 -34.82 17.81 32.16
N ASN A 855 -35.61 18.73 32.72
CA ASN A 855 -35.12 19.99 33.30
C ASN A 855 -34.51 19.86 34.71
N ILE A 856 -34.05 18.65 35.07
CA ILE A 856 -33.34 18.33 36.34
C ILE A 856 -32.02 17.57 36.08
N GLN A 857 -31.89 16.81 34.98
CA GLN A 857 -30.63 16.14 34.65
C GLN A 857 -29.59 17.07 34.00
N SER A 858 -30.02 18.19 33.41
CA SER A 858 -29.15 19.26 32.91
C SER A 858 -28.33 19.96 34.00
N THR A 859 -28.63 19.73 35.27
CA THR A 859 -27.98 20.38 36.44
C THR A 859 -27.01 19.48 37.21
N LEU A 860 -26.75 18.24 36.76
CA LEU A 860 -26.01 17.22 37.54
C LEU A 860 -24.83 16.57 36.78
N SER A 861 -24.14 17.33 35.91
CA SER A 861 -22.86 16.89 35.30
C SER A 861 -21.84 18.02 35.15
N ILE A 862 -21.83 18.96 36.09
CA ILE A 862 -20.68 19.83 36.38
C ILE A 862 -20.35 19.62 37.86
N GLY A 863 -19.35 18.79 38.15
CA GLY A 863 -19.04 18.35 39.52
C GLY A 863 -17.88 17.37 39.54
N THR A 864 -16.66 17.89 39.64
CA THR A 864 -15.40 17.14 39.65
C THR A 864 -15.01 16.63 41.03
N GLN A 865 -14.34 15.47 41.05
CA GLN A 865 -13.30 15.07 42.02
C GLN A 865 -13.69 14.72 43.48
N GLU A 866 -12.67 14.18 44.15
CA GLU A 866 -12.49 13.91 45.59
C GLU A 866 -13.15 12.66 46.20
N LYS A 867 -12.73 12.37 47.44
CA LYS A 867 -12.61 11.04 48.05
C LYS A 867 -13.39 10.92 49.38
N ASP A 868 -13.31 9.70 49.92
CA ASP A 868 -13.34 9.34 51.35
C ASP A 868 -14.71 9.33 52.06
N ASP A 869 -15.19 8.09 52.17
CA ASP A 869 -15.61 7.45 53.43
C ASP A 869 -16.64 8.18 54.33
N THR A 870 -17.91 7.82 54.14
CA THR A 870 -18.82 7.65 55.29
C THR A 870 -19.78 6.49 55.03
N SER A 871 -19.54 5.36 55.69
CA SER A 871 -20.39 4.17 55.53
C SER A 871 -21.79 4.36 56.13
N GLN A 872 -22.83 4.10 55.33
CA GLN A 872 -24.14 3.65 55.83
C GLN A 872 -24.34 2.18 55.48
N SER A 873 -24.93 1.43 56.42
CA SER A 873 -24.82 -0.03 56.42
C SER A 873 -25.84 -0.73 55.54
N LEU A 874 -25.36 -1.60 54.64
CA LEU A 874 -26.18 -2.64 54.00
C LEU A 874 -26.95 -3.43 55.07
N THR A 875 -28.25 -3.62 54.84
CA THR A 875 -29.16 -4.27 55.78
C THR A 875 -28.78 -5.75 56.01
N LYS A 876 -29.28 -6.32 57.11
CA LYS A 876 -28.98 -7.70 57.51
C LYS A 876 -29.42 -8.75 56.46
N GLN A 877 -30.46 -8.46 55.66
CA GLN A 877 -30.86 -9.31 54.53
C GLN A 877 -29.97 -9.11 53.30
N GLN A 878 -29.57 -7.88 52.96
CA GLN A 878 -28.66 -7.62 51.84
C GLN A 878 -27.28 -8.28 52.06
N LYS A 879 -26.71 -8.17 53.28
CA LYS A 879 -25.46 -8.86 53.62
C LYS A 879 -25.60 -10.39 53.54
N ALA A 880 -26.73 -10.96 53.98
CA ALA A 880 -26.99 -12.39 53.87
C ALA A 880 -27.19 -12.87 52.42
N ALA A 881 -27.69 -12.02 51.52
CA ALA A 881 -27.82 -12.33 50.09
C ALA A 881 -26.45 -12.34 49.39
N LEU A 882 -25.63 -11.29 49.58
CA LEU A 882 -24.27 -11.21 49.03
C LEU A 882 -23.37 -12.36 49.52
N GLN A 883 -23.35 -12.61 50.83
CA GLN A 883 -22.52 -13.67 51.42
C GLN A 883 -22.93 -15.09 50.94
N LYS A 884 -24.19 -15.27 50.51
CA LYS A 884 -24.66 -16.52 49.90
C LYS A 884 -24.29 -16.63 48.41
N LEU A 885 -24.24 -15.51 47.68
CA LEU A 885 -23.76 -15.47 46.29
C LEU A 885 -22.25 -15.76 46.21
N GLU A 886 -21.43 -15.16 47.09
CA GLU A 886 -19.98 -15.45 47.16
C GLU A 886 -19.68 -16.92 47.48
N GLN A 887 -20.45 -17.54 48.39
CA GLN A 887 -20.32 -18.97 48.71
C GLN A 887 -20.77 -19.90 47.58
N MET A 888 -21.55 -19.41 46.60
CA MET A 888 -22.02 -20.20 45.45
C MET A 888 -21.13 -20.02 44.21
N SER A 889 -20.40 -18.91 44.07
CA SER A 889 -19.48 -18.70 42.93
C SER A 889 -18.15 -19.46 43.04
N HIS A 890 -17.77 -19.93 44.23
CA HIS A 890 -16.48 -20.57 44.50
C HIS A 890 -16.55 -22.11 44.62
N ASN A 891 -17.61 -22.77 44.14
CA ASN A 891 -17.77 -24.22 44.21
C ASN A 891 -17.57 -24.87 42.82
N PRO A 892 -16.51 -25.68 42.58
CA PRO A 892 -16.18 -26.22 41.25
C PRO A 892 -17.15 -27.23 40.62
N LEU A 893 -18.29 -27.52 41.24
CA LEU A 893 -19.25 -28.55 40.80
C LEU A 893 -20.63 -27.96 40.45
N TYR A 894 -20.68 -27.09 39.44
CA TYR A 894 -21.93 -26.62 38.81
C TYR A 894 -21.86 -26.70 37.28
N GLN A 895 -22.30 -27.83 36.72
CA GLN A 895 -22.59 -28.00 35.28
C GLN A 895 -23.90 -28.79 35.08
N SER A 896 -25.04 -28.11 35.10
CA SER A 896 -26.32 -28.64 34.57
C SER A 896 -27.31 -27.52 34.25
N GLU A 897 -28.07 -27.66 33.16
CA GLU A 897 -29.12 -26.68 32.76
C GLU A 897 -30.26 -26.51 33.78
N GLN A 898 -30.39 -27.41 34.76
CA GLN A 898 -31.46 -27.33 35.75
C GLN A 898 -31.13 -26.30 36.84
N SER A 899 -29.84 -26.21 37.23
CA SER A 899 -29.36 -25.28 38.24
C SER A 899 -29.61 -23.81 37.89
N GLU A 900 -29.53 -23.48 36.60
CA GLU A 900 -29.68 -22.11 36.09
C GLU A 900 -31.15 -21.65 36.09
N LYS A 901 -32.09 -22.55 35.77
CA LYS A 901 -33.54 -22.27 35.80
C LYS A 901 -34.03 -21.97 37.20
N ASP A 902 -33.52 -22.67 38.21
CA ASP A 902 -33.89 -22.47 39.61
C ASP A 902 -33.39 -21.10 40.13
N ILE A 903 -32.23 -20.64 39.67
CA ILE A 903 -31.68 -19.29 39.98
C ILE A 903 -32.53 -18.19 39.32
N ILE A 904 -32.87 -18.34 38.04
CA ILE A 904 -33.72 -17.37 37.31
C ILE A 904 -35.11 -17.27 37.95
N SER A 905 -35.69 -18.40 38.38
CA SER A 905 -36.97 -18.44 39.10
C SER A 905 -36.91 -17.66 40.42
N ALA A 906 -35.87 -17.89 41.24
CA ALA A 906 -35.68 -17.20 42.52
C ALA A 906 -35.48 -15.67 42.37
N LEU A 907 -34.80 -15.22 41.30
CA LEU A 907 -34.65 -13.80 40.98
C LEU A 907 -35.98 -13.16 40.53
N ALA A 908 -36.78 -13.86 39.73
CA ALA A 908 -38.08 -13.39 39.27
C ALA A 908 -39.09 -13.23 40.43
N GLU A 909 -39.13 -14.17 41.38
CA GLU A 909 -39.94 -14.05 42.59
C GLU A 909 -39.52 -12.85 43.45
N ALA A 910 -38.21 -12.63 43.66
CA ALA A 910 -37.70 -11.51 44.45
C ALA A 910 -38.08 -10.15 43.84
N THR A 911 -37.93 -10.01 42.52
CA THR A 911 -38.23 -8.76 41.79
C THR A 911 -39.75 -8.47 41.80
N THR A 912 -40.57 -9.50 41.67
CA THR A 912 -42.04 -9.38 41.72
C THR A 912 -42.51 -8.96 43.12
N LYS A 913 -41.89 -9.50 44.16
CA LYS A 913 -42.23 -9.17 45.56
C LYS A 913 -41.91 -7.72 45.90
N ALA A 914 -40.70 -7.25 45.58
CA ALA A 914 -40.28 -5.86 45.75
C ALA A 914 -41.21 -4.87 45.00
N SER A 915 -41.68 -5.25 43.81
CA SER A 915 -42.63 -4.43 43.03
C SER A 915 -43.98 -4.28 43.75
N SER A 916 -44.49 -5.36 44.36
CA SER A 916 -45.80 -5.36 45.03
C SER A 916 -45.88 -4.50 46.30
N GLU A 917 -44.74 -4.31 46.99
CA GLU A 917 -44.66 -3.48 48.20
C GLU A 917 -44.61 -1.96 47.89
N ILE A 918 -44.32 -1.59 46.64
CA ILE A 918 -44.25 -0.19 46.21
C ILE A 918 -45.63 0.35 45.84
N GLU A 919 -46.51 -0.44 45.21
CA GLU A 919 -47.84 0.03 44.78
C GLU A 919 -48.78 0.36 45.95
N THR A 920 -48.69 -0.39 47.06
CA THR A 920 -49.48 -0.13 48.27
C THR A 920 -49.17 1.22 48.94
N SER A 921 -48.02 1.83 48.65
CA SER A 921 -47.66 3.16 49.18
C SER A 921 -48.38 4.34 48.50
N LYS A 922 -48.91 4.16 47.28
CA LYS A 922 -49.34 5.28 46.40
C LYS A 922 -50.85 5.55 46.33
N GLN A 923 -51.68 4.85 47.12
CA GLN A 923 -53.13 5.10 47.18
C GLN A 923 -53.56 6.10 48.28
N GLN A 924 -52.63 6.70 49.02
CA GLN A 924 -52.92 7.78 49.97
C GLN A 924 -52.41 9.12 49.45
N THR A 925 -53.28 10.15 49.52
CA THR A 925 -53.17 11.48 48.86
C THR A 925 -53.34 11.44 47.33
N ARG A 926 -54.02 12.39 46.66
CA ARG A 926 -54.81 13.56 47.13
C ARG A 926 -55.97 13.86 46.16
N ASN A 927 -56.90 14.75 46.55
CA ASN A 927 -58.22 14.91 45.92
C ASN A 927 -58.45 16.31 45.29
N LYS A 928 -58.97 16.35 44.04
CA LYS A 928 -59.91 17.37 43.47
C LYS A 928 -59.49 18.87 43.39
N PRO A 929 -60.25 19.76 42.69
CA PRO A 929 -60.39 19.93 41.22
C PRO A 929 -59.95 21.39 40.80
N THR A 930 -60.27 22.07 39.67
CA THR A 930 -61.51 22.20 38.86
C THR A 930 -61.29 23.08 37.60
N SER A 931 -62.13 22.95 36.54
CA SER A 931 -62.60 24.00 35.58
C SER A 931 -61.61 24.77 34.66
N VAL A 932 -61.94 25.31 33.47
CA VAL A 932 -63.10 25.25 32.51
C VAL A 932 -62.64 25.89 31.15
N GLU A 933 -63.05 25.28 30.01
CA GLU A 933 -63.55 25.82 28.69
C GLU A 933 -63.07 27.20 28.10
N ILE A 934 -63.25 27.63 26.82
CA ILE A 934 -63.93 27.13 25.59
C ILE A 934 -63.43 27.87 24.30
N ASP A 935 -63.49 27.23 23.11
CA ASP A 935 -63.70 27.78 21.72
C ASP A 935 -62.78 28.91 21.10
N GLN A 936 -62.78 29.25 19.79
CA GLN A 936 -63.46 28.80 18.53
C GLN A 936 -62.67 29.26 17.26
N GLU A 937 -62.87 28.61 16.09
CA GLU A 937 -62.83 29.14 14.67
C GLU A 937 -61.59 29.89 14.08
N ASN A 938 -61.35 30.06 12.75
CA ASN A 938 -61.57 29.24 11.51
C ASN A 938 -60.79 29.88 10.29
N VAL A 939 -60.52 29.15 9.18
CA VAL A 939 -60.16 29.64 7.80
C VAL A 939 -58.84 30.49 7.63
N VAL A 940 -57.71 30.04 7.03
CA VAL A 940 -57.34 29.75 5.60
C VAL A 940 -57.28 31.01 4.68
N PRO A 941 -56.27 31.28 3.78
CA PRO A 941 -54.90 30.74 3.59
C PRO A 941 -53.76 31.79 3.27
N ALA A 942 -52.57 31.28 2.91
CA ALA A 942 -51.62 31.77 1.86
C ALA A 942 -50.44 32.75 2.15
N ASP A 943 -49.23 32.16 2.07
CA ASP A 943 -48.01 32.59 1.33
C ASP A 943 -47.02 33.65 1.88
N SER A 944 -45.71 33.36 1.70
CA SER A 944 -44.49 34.16 2.01
C SER A 944 -44.29 34.66 3.47
N SER A 945 -43.11 34.69 4.11
CA SER A 945 -41.71 34.53 3.68
C SER A 945 -40.76 34.27 4.89
N GLU A 946 -39.69 33.49 4.68
CA GLU A 946 -38.37 33.52 5.36
C GLU A 946 -38.22 33.38 6.91
N ILE A 947 -37.01 32.92 7.32
CA ILE A 947 -36.49 32.77 8.71
C ILE A 947 -37.17 31.63 9.50
N ASP A 948 -36.48 30.67 10.14
CA ASP A 948 -35.07 30.53 10.55
C ASP A 948 -34.53 29.11 10.24
N LEU A 949 -33.21 28.89 10.21
CA LEU A 949 -32.61 27.62 9.75
C LEU A 949 -31.54 26.95 10.65
N ASP A 950 -31.50 27.27 11.94
CA ASP A 950 -30.73 26.51 12.94
C ASP A 950 -31.66 25.75 13.92
N ASN A 951 -32.21 24.60 13.47
CA ASN A 951 -32.57 23.39 14.25
C ASN A 951 -33.51 22.43 13.45
N GLU A 952 -32.98 21.64 12.49
CA GLU A 952 -33.68 20.43 11.98
C GLU A 952 -32.79 19.16 12.05
N PRO A 953 -33.32 17.99 12.45
CA PRO A 953 -32.52 16.77 12.59
C PRO A 953 -32.05 16.16 11.25
N ILE A 954 -30.88 15.55 11.29
CA ILE A 954 -30.10 15.02 10.13
C ILE A 954 -30.91 14.13 9.17
N HIS A 955 -31.89 13.35 9.66
CA HIS A 955 -32.68 12.45 8.82
C HIS A 955 -33.42 13.16 7.67
N LYS A 956 -33.87 14.41 7.86
CA LYS A 956 -34.55 15.18 6.79
C LYS A 956 -33.60 15.76 5.73
N LYS A 957 -32.35 16.07 6.08
CA LYS A 957 -31.33 16.47 5.08
C LYS A 957 -31.12 15.35 4.04
N ARG A 958 -31.06 14.10 4.51
CA ARG A 958 -30.91 12.90 3.65
C ARG A 958 -32.08 12.66 2.69
N GLU A 959 -33.32 13.07 3.01
CA GLU A 959 -34.43 13.01 2.06
C GLU A 959 -34.33 14.10 0.97
N ARG A 960 -34.01 15.35 1.35
CA ARG A 960 -33.99 16.48 0.40
C ARG A 960 -32.89 16.38 -0.67
N GLN A 961 -31.76 15.74 -0.37
CA GLN A 961 -30.72 15.49 -1.37
C GLN A 961 -31.10 14.41 -2.40
N ARG A 962 -31.95 13.43 -2.05
CA ARG A 962 -32.44 12.42 -3.02
C ARG A 962 -33.27 13.03 -4.15
N SER A 963 -33.93 14.17 -3.92
CA SER A 963 -34.69 14.90 -4.94
C SER A 963 -33.86 15.72 -5.94
N LEU A 964 -32.52 15.74 -5.83
CA LEU A 964 -31.64 16.54 -6.69
C LEU A 964 -30.76 15.72 -7.66
N VAL A 965 -30.85 14.38 -7.64
CA VAL A 965 -30.04 13.48 -8.49
C VAL A 965 -30.86 12.89 -9.67
N LEU A 966 -32.11 13.32 -9.85
CA LEU A 966 -32.98 12.93 -10.97
C LEU A 966 -33.37 14.13 -11.83
N ASN A 967 -32.43 14.62 -12.66
CA ASN A 967 -32.71 15.48 -13.82
C ASN A 967 -31.47 15.61 -14.74
N LEU A 968 -31.09 14.53 -15.42
CA LEU A 968 -30.12 14.59 -16.54
C LEU A 968 -30.47 13.63 -17.71
N GLU A 969 -31.75 13.28 -17.86
CA GLU A 969 -32.26 12.61 -19.07
C GLU A 969 -33.13 13.59 -19.88
N ASN A 970 -32.51 14.32 -20.82
CA ASN A 970 -33.13 14.85 -22.05
C ASN A 970 -32.11 15.71 -22.83
N LEU A 971 -31.38 15.11 -23.78
CA LEU A 971 -30.85 15.77 -25.00
C LEU A 971 -30.06 14.76 -25.87
N ILE A 972 -30.77 13.98 -26.70
CA ILE A 972 -30.19 13.36 -27.89
C ILE A 972 -31.13 13.65 -29.07
N PRO A 973 -30.72 14.42 -30.09
CA PRO A 973 -31.53 14.62 -31.29
C PRO A 973 -31.55 13.35 -32.14
N VAL A 974 -32.73 13.01 -32.67
CA VAL A 974 -32.93 11.85 -33.54
C VAL A 974 -32.21 12.03 -34.87
N VAL A 975 -31.45 11.01 -35.28
CA VAL A 975 -31.11 10.76 -36.68
C VAL A 975 -31.72 9.42 -37.06
N GLN A 976 -32.67 9.44 -38.00
CA GLN A 976 -33.17 8.24 -38.67
C GLN A 976 -32.32 8.01 -39.93
N ASP A 977 -32.08 6.76 -40.29
CA ASP A 977 -32.08 6.37 -41.71
C ASP A 977 -32.41 4.88 -41.91
N ASP A 978 -32.74 4.52 -43.15
CA ASP A 978 -33.66 3.41 -43.48
C ASP A 978 -32.97 2.07 -43.87
N PRO A 979 -33.41 0.91 -43.33
CA PRO A 979 -32.83 -0.39 -43.69
C PRO A 979 -33.57 -1.12 -44.83
N SER A 980 -33.11 -1.00 -46.09
CA SER A 980 -33.27 -2.09 -47.09
C SER A 980 -32.43 -1.98 -48.37
N SER A 981 -32.26 -3.13 -49.04
CA SER A 981 -31.75 -3.33 -50.41
C SER A 981 -30.21 -3.22 -50.59
N SER A 982 -29.55 -4.03 -51.43
CA SER A 982 -30.02 -5.19 -52.21
C SER A 982 -28.93 -6.21 -52.53
N ASP A 983 -29.33 -7.46 -52.74
CA ASP A 983 -28.53 -8.49 -53.41
C ASP A 983 -28.03 -8.03 -54.79
N GLN A 984 -26.72 -8.14 -55.04
CA GLN A 984 -26.22 -8.77 -56.27
C GLN A 984 -24.69 -8.99 -56.33
N ARG A 985 -24.27 -10.25 -56.26
CA ARG A 985 -23.47 -10.89 -57.34
C ARG A 985 -23.59 -12.41 -57.27
N ARG A 986 -23.60 -13.06 -58.44
CA ARG A 986 -23.98 -14.47 -58.62
C ARG A 986 -22.77 -15.37 -58.91
N ARG A 987 -22.72 -16.50 -58.19
CA ARG A 987 -22.53 -17.91 -58.65
C ARG A 987 -21.34 -18.32 -59.54
N SER A 988 -21.07 -19.64 -59.47
CA SER A 988 -20.16 -20.46 -60.30
C SER A 988 -18.68 -20.33 -59.92
N PHE A 989 -17.89 -21.40 -59.84
CA PHE A 989 -18.01 -22.77 -60.40
C PHE A 989 -18.13 -23.90 -59.35
N SER A 990 -18.28 -25.15 -59.80
CA SER A 990 -18.38 -26.36 -58.94
C SER A 990 -17.76 -27.61 -59.58
N THR A 991 -17.40 -28.60 -58.73
CA THR A 991 -17.10 -30.03 -59.07
C THR A 991 -15.80 -30.28 -59.89
N ALA A 992 -15.10 -31.44 -59.84
CA ALA A 992 -15.35 -32.74 -59.17
C ALA A 992 -14.06 -33.59 -58.95
N ILE A 993 -14.10 -34.56 -58.00
CA ILE A 993 -13.59 -35.98 -58.09
C ILE A 993 -12.08 -36.26 -58.41
N SER A 994 -11.35 -37.26 -57.87
CA SER A 994 -11.40 -38.07 -56.61
C SER A 994 -10.20 -39.07 -56.51
N GLN A 995 -9.91 -39.58 -55.29
CA GLN A 995 -9.25 -40.89 -54.98
C GLN A 995 -7.72 -41.12 -55.16
N VAL A 996 -7.26 -42.23 -54.53
CA VAL A 996 -5.90 -42.86 -54.48
C VAL A 996 -4.86 -42.07 -53.65
N SER A 997 -4.42 -42.45 -52.43
CA SER A 997 -4.01 -43.73 -51.79
C SER A 997 -2.57 -44.17 -52.07
N THR A 998 -1.68 -44.08 -51.07
CA THR A 998 -0.80 -45.17 -50.56
C THR A 998 0.13 -44.71 -49.42
N LYS A 999 0.58 -45.64 -48.57
CA LYS A 999 1.81 -45.52 -47.74
C LYS A 999 3.01 -46.02 -48.55
N PRO A 1000 4.25 -45.69 -48.13
CA PRO A 1000 5.01 -46.78 -47.50
C PRO A 1000 5.82 -46.36 -46.25
N SER A 1001 6.26 -47.37 -45.51
CA SER A 1001 7.23 -47.29 -44.40
C SER A 1001 8.55 -47.95 -44.79
N PHE A 1002 9.68 -47.55 -44.21
CA PHE A 1002 10.91 -48.36 -44.23
C PHE A 1002 11.63 -48.38 -42.87
N LYS A 1003 12.56 -49.33 -42.70
CA LYS A 1003 13.28 -49.66 -41.44
C LYS A 1003 14.77 -49.96 -41.70
N GLY A 1004 15.60 -49.69 -40.69
CA GLY A 1004 16.97 -50.22 -40.53
C GLY A 1004 18.10 -49.29 -41.01
N ARG A 1005 19.36 -49.48 -40.59
CA ARG A 1005 19.92 -50.49 -39.66
C ARG A 1005 21.31 -50.07 -39.14
N HIS A 1006 21.63 -50.47 -37.90
CA HIS A 1006 22.94 -50.73 -37.24
C HIS A 1006 24.30 -50.36 -37.87
N ALA A 1007 25.19 -49.86 -36.98
CA ALA A 1007 26.62 -50.25 -36.80
C ALA A 1007 27.66 -49.77 -37.85
N ASP A 1008 28.98 -49.67 -37.59
CA ASP A 1008 29.79 -49.87 -36.35
C ASP A 1008 31.14 -49.09 -36.40
N SER A 1009 31.97 -49.24 -35.35
CA SER A 1009 33.47 -49.28 -35.37
C SER A 1009 34.33 -48.14 -36.00
N SER A 1010 34.86 -47.26 -35.13
CA SER A 1010 36.28 -47.18 -34.68
C SER A 1010 37.48 -46.74 -35.59
N ASP A 1011 38.58 -46.40 -34.88
CA ASP A 1011 40.02 -46.35 -35.24
C ASP A 1011 40.56 -45.14 -36.07
N GLU A 1012 41.51 -44.33 -35.54
CA GLU A 1012 43.01 -44.39 -35.63
C GLU A 1012 43.58 -43.74 -36.92
N GLU A 1013 44.73 -43.03 -36.99
CA GLU A 1013 45.68 -42.47 -36.00
C GLU A 1013 46.56 -41.35 -36.66
N ASP A 1014 47.44 -40.72 -35.87
CA ASP A 1014 48.76 -40.09 -36.20
C ASP A 1014 48.98 -38.88 -37.15
N ASP A 1015 49.69 -37.88 -36.58
CA ASP A 1015 50.91 -37.16 -37.04
C ASP A 1015 51.02 -36.54 -38.47
N ASP A 1016 51.62 -35.35 -38.67
CA ASP A 1016 52.97 -35.02 -38.17
C ASP A 1016 53.28 -33.50 -38.02
N GLU A 1017 54.18 -33.28 -37.08
CA GLU A 1017 54.94 -32.14 -36.56
C GLU A 1017 55.57 -31.14 -37.59
N LYS A 1018 55.70 -29.83 -37.23
CA LYS A 1018 57.01 -29.12 -37.03
C LYS A 1018 57.03 -27.56 -36.95
N THR A 1019 57.48 -27.09 -35.76
CA THR A 1019 58.56 -26.08 -35.50
C THR A 1019 58.43 -24.55 -35.73
N THR A 1020 58.52 -23.84 -34.58
CA THR A 1020 59.55 -22.82 -34.17
C THR A 1020 59.43 -21.28 -34.39
N THR A 1021 59.12 -20.59 -33.28
CA THR A 1021 59.88 -19.50 -32.57
C THR A 1021 60.06 -18.07 -33.10
N SER A 1022 59.77 -17.11 -32.18
CA SER A 1022 60.46 -15.82 -31.91
C SER A 1022 60.31 -14.66 -32.93
N THR A 1023 60.50 -13.38 -32.61
CA THR A 1023 61.15 -12.68 -31.45
C THR A 1023 60.31 -11.52 -30.85
N ASN A 1024 60.85 -10.91 -29.78
CA ASN A 1024 60.30 -9.78 -29.00
C ASN A 1024 60.40 -8.37 -29.66
N GLU A 1025 59.78 -7.41 -28.95
CA GLU A 1025 60.27 -6.05 -28.60
C GLU A 1025 59.91 -4.80 -29.45
N ILE A 1026 59.05 -3.95 -28.85
CA ILE A 1026 59.18 -2.50 -28.54
C ILE A 1026 59.70 -1.53 -29.63
N GLU A 1027 58.89 -0.51 -29.97
CA GLU A 1027 59.19 0.92 -29.70
C GLU A 1027 57.95 1.84 -29.86
N ASP A 1028 58.05 3.07 -29.36
CA ASP A 1028 57.02 4.13 -29.38
C ASP A 1028 56.72 4.65 -30.80
N GLU A 1029 55.52 5.23 -30.99
CA GLU A 1029 55.48 6.57 -31.60
C GLU A 1029 54.31 7.42 -31.08
N SER A 1030 54.57 8.70 -30.84
CA SER A 1030 53.58 9.66 -30.33
C SER A 1030 53.03 10.55 -31.43
N THR A 1031 51.79 11.01 -31.32
CA THR A 1031 51.32 12.19 -32.08
C THR A 1031 50.17 12.91 -31.38
N ASP A 1032 50.40 14.18 -31.05
CA ASP A 1032 49.35 15.13 -30.67
C ASP A 1032 48.59 15.57 -31.93
N LEU A 1033 47.26 15.45 -31.90
CA LEU A 1033 46.35 16.10 -32.84
C LEU A 1033 45.21 16.83 -32.12
N SER A 1034 45.59 17.86 -31.37
CA SER A 1034 44.73 18.98 -31.00
C SER A 1034 43.88 19.50 -32.18
N GLY A 1035 42.68 20.00 -31.86
CA GLY A 1035 41.88 20.79 -32.80
C GLY A 1035 40.78 20.03 -33.58
N LYS A 1036 39.74 19.57 -32.85
CA LYS A 1036 38.37 19.47 -33.38
C LYS A 1036 37.36 19.45 -32.24
N ASP A 1037 36.51 20.48 -32.17
CA ASP A 1037 35.36 20.49 -31.28
C ASP A 1037 34.37 19.40 -31.72
N ILE A 1038 34.18 18.40 -30.86
CA ILE A 1038 33.10 17.43 -31.02
C ILE A 1038 31.87 18.01 -30.34
N ASP A 1039 30.90 18.43 -31.15
CA ASP A 1039 29.60 18.90 -30.67
C ASP A 1039 28.80 17.71 -30.11
N TYR A 1040 28.78 17.59 -28.78
CA TYR A 1040 28.04 16.55 -28.05
C TYR A 1040 26.55 16.88 -27.85
N SER A 1041 25.96 17.81 -28.62
CA SER A 1041 24.52 18.14 -28.54
C SER A 1041 23.57 17.14 -29.22
N VAL A 1042 24.08 15.98 -29.67
CA VAL A 1042 23.28 14.94 -30.33
C VAL A 1042 22.69 13.95 -29.32
N LEU A 1043 21.40 14.14 -29.05
CA LEU A 1043 20.39 13.11 -28.72
C LEU A 1043 20.86 11.92 -27.87
N TYR A 1044 20.63 12.00 -26.55
CA TYR A 1044 20.04 10.85 -25.87
C TYR A 1044 18.54 10.90 -26.13
N ASP A 1045 17.99 9.82 -26.67
CA ASP A 1045 16.55 9.64 -26.85
C ASP A 1045 15.95 9.17 -25.51
N ASP A 1046 14.81 9.72 -25.09
CA ASP A 1046 14.14 9.37 -23.82
C ASP A 1046 13.32 8.07 -23.94
N THR A 1047 13.61 7.24 -24.95
CA THR A 1047 13.04 5.90 -25.11
C THR A 1047 13.43 4.99 -23.94
N VAL A 1048 12.42 4.34 -23.34
CA VAL A 1048 12.62 3.23 -22.41
C VAL A 1048 13.14 2.01 -23.18
N GLU A 1049 14.46 1.92 -23.33
CA GLU A 1049 15.11 0.68 -23.73
C GLU A 1049 15.09 -0.30 -22.56
N ASP A 1050 14.12 -1.22 -22.56
CA ASP A 1050 14.10 -2.41 -21.69
C ASP A 1050 15.47 -3.12 -21.75
N PHE A 1051 16.19 -3.10 -20.63
CA PHE A 1051 17.53 -3.66 -20.54
C PHE A 1051 17.45 -5.18 -20.42
N SER A 1052 17.54 -5.88 -21.56
CA SER A 1052 17.54 -7.34 -21.59
C SER A 1052 18.63 -7.92 -20.67
N TYR A 1053 18.34 -9.03 -19.98
CA TYR A 1053 19.35 -9.69 -19.14
C TYR A 1053 20.62 -10.10 -19.90
N THR A 1054 20.59 -10.17 -21.24
CA THR A 1054 21.75 -10.31 -22.12
C THR A 1054 22.83 -9.24 -21.89
N SER A 1055 22.44 -7.98 -21.70
CA SER A 1055 23.39 -6.90 -21.41
C SER A 1055 23.82 -6.85 -19.95
N ALA A 1056 23.03 -7.43 -19.02
CA ALA A 1056 23.47 -7.68 -17.65
C ALA A 1056 24.56 -8.76 -17.59
N ARG A 1057 24.39 -9.85 -18.35
CA ARG A 1057 25.36 -10.95 -18.52
C ARG A 1057 26.73 -10.43 -18.97
N GLU A 1058 26.77 -9.59 -20.01
CA GLU A 1058 28.03 -8.99 -20.49
C GLU A 1058 28.79 -8.21 -19.41
N GLN A 1059 28.07 -7.44 -18.57
CA GLN A 1059 28.70 -6.64 -17.51
C GLN A 1059 29.18 -7.52 -16.35
N ALA A 1060 28.43 -8.57 -15.98
CA ALA A 1060 28.86 -9.57 -15.01
C ALA A 1060 30.14 -10.31 -15.47
N GLN A 1061 30.18 -10.77 -16.73
CA GLN A 1061 31.38 -11.38 -17.31
C GLN A 1061 32.59 -10.43 -17.30
N LYS A 1062 32.39 -9.14 -17.64
CA LYS A 1062 33.46 -8.11 -17.60
C LYS A 1062 33.97 -7.87 -16.17
N ARG A 1063 33.11 -7.95 -15.14
CA ARG A 1063 33.55 -7.90 -13.73
C ARG A 1063 34.33 -9.15 -13.34
N ILE A 1064 33.85 -10.35 -13.68
CA ILE A 1064 34.57 -11.61 -13.38
C ILE A 1064 35.97 -11.61 -14.00
N LEU A 1065 36.11 -11.14 -15.24
CA LEU A 1065 37.41 -10.96 -15.90
C LEU A 1065 38.32 -9.94 -15.18
N ARG A 1066 37.77 -8.83 -14.66
CA ARG A 1066 38.53 -7.85 -13.87
C ARG A 1066 38.97 -8.44 -12.53
N ASP A 1067 38.07 -9.02 -11.75
CA ASP A 1067 38.37 -9.66 -10.45
C ASP A 1067 39.43 -10.78 -10.63
N GLN A 1068 39.37 -11.56 -11.73
CA GLN A 1068 40.38 -12.56 -12.07
C GLN A 1068 41.74 -11.94 -12.46
N GLN A 1069 41.75 -10.85 -13.23
CA GLN A 1069 42.99 -10.14 -13.57
C GLN A 1069 43.65 -9.50 -12.35
N GLU A 1070 42.86 -8.92 -11.43
CA GLU A 1070 43.37 -8.34 -10.18
C GLU A 1070 43.95 -9.43 -9.27
N VAL A 1071 43.31 -10.60 -9.14
CA VAL A 1071 43.87 -11.76 -8.42
C VAL A 1071 45.17 -12.27 -9.07
N MET A 1072 45.26 -12.34 -10.40
CA MET A 1072 46.52 -12.74 -11.06
C MET A 1072 47.63 -11.70 -10.92
N LEU A 1073 47.31 -10.39 -10.92
CA LEU A 1073 48.29 -9.34 -10.58
C LEU A 1073 48.77 -9.46 -9.13
N GLN A 1074 47.86 -9.77 -8.21
CA GLN A 1074 48.19 -9.92 -6.79
C GLN A 1074 49.08 -11.16 -6.56
N GLN A 1075 48.80 -12.28 -7.23
CA GLN A 1075 49.64 -13.47 -7.21
C GLN A 1075 51.00 -13.28 -7.92
N ALA A 1076 51.09 -12.42 -8.93
CA ALA A 1076 52.36 -12.03 -9.54
C ALA A 1076 53.20 -11.16 -8.60
N ASN A 1077 52.57 -10.18 -7.93
CA ASN A 1077 53.22 -9.32 -6.93
C ASN A 1077 53.58 -10.05 -5.63
N GLU A 1078 53.08 -11.28 -5.41
CA GLU A 1078 53.51 -12.20 -4.33
C GLU A 1078 54.62 -13.17 -4.80
N GLN A 1079 55.06 -13.09 -6.06
CA GLN A 1079 56.16 -13.89 -6.63
C GLN A 1079 57.41 -13.08 -7.02
N GLU A 1080 57.34 -11.74 -6.97
CA GLU A 1080 58.52 -10.83 -7.00
C GLU A 1080 59.07 -10.53 -5.59
#